data_AF-A8LP17-F1
#
_entry.id   AF-A8LP17-F1
#
_cell.length_a   1.000
_cell.length_b   1.000
_cell.length_c   1.000
_cell.angle_alpha   90.00
_cell.angle_beta   90.00
_cell.angle_gamma   90.00
#
_symmetry.space_group_name_H-M   'P 1'
#
loop_
_entity.id
_entity.type
_entity.pdbx_description
1 polymer ?
#
loop_
_entity_poly.entity_id
_entity_poly.type
_entity_poly.pdbx_seq_one_letter_code
_entity_poly.pdbx_strand_id
1 'polypeptide(L)'
;MRKEGGSDGVDPLRGVRPHPEAGPALTAGNFRRLAKNGIGDPANAYVHGMEYFEGRLYCGMTRNSFKLLNLFPPIDPPALDPWPVDVPPNVRDLDMQGQIWRWTPEDDSWEMAYRSPLIEGKTGEEAPRDLGYRGMRVFQGKSDRKPNLYVSTMSTVLRGCAAHVLRSEDGLNFEPACEPGIGNDNISTFRELVDFDGYLYAPPAGEGIQFNSNRTGVLKRSNDPRPGNWETACDLGFGDKTNNGIFMMAKANDQLYAGTFNNYEGYQVWTTPRCGDGPLQWRRVIEKGAYRGPLSEIAMGMVEFNGALYVGSSIQNGGYDRTNLVGPGAGEIIRIWPDDSWDLLIGMPRDTPQGFKYPLSGIAPGFDNIFSGYTWRMCVHDGWLYVTTFDWSVFLQYAHRPSPTAKRLVDAVSFEQLAEVGGGFELWRTKDGVNWQPVTINGLNNPYNYGGRTMVSTPHGLAVGTANVFGGKSPARFASGWQYVENPDGGTEILLGDHNIKPYETPAPVRSAEVADIAAPKRTRRCDIAITGCTGFIGTNLIPKLLAKGYTIRALVLPGTGDVLPDSPQIELIEGGLGDTDALARLVEGARVVLHMAARLAGSCTLVELRETNVEGTHNLIRAVNAAGACARFVFCSSVAAYQNQFAEAEWPIHESSALRVDGGHDLSDYGMTKIAGENLARFYGRKFGYEHAILRFALVYGVGDPLVDPMVKTEAPKPEFGKGQQGEQPRQFVHVTDAVEAILRACFEPGARNETFTVAGPDVITYRDMGRMTRIAIGKASKDDLDPDRTRVWRRYVQQYDISKGKNKLKFYPSVPFAEGLREIVEAAQAKGELPRPGQAPRLARPGVDRPQRVLTEGQGADAADLPQETRGAAISAE
;
A
#
# COMPACT_ATOMS: atom_id res chain seq x y z
N MET A 1 -68.73 14.83 14.99
CA MET A 1 -67.97 14.92 16.25
C MET A 1 -66.65 14.17 16.07
N ARG A 2 -65.52 14.88 16.31
CA ARG A 2 -64.15 14.46 16.74
C ARG A 2 -63.51 13.21 16.07
N LYS A 3 -62.45 13.36 15.25
CA LYS A 3 -60.99 13.45 15.58
C LYS A 3 -60.43 12.13 16.12
N GLU A 4 -59.26 11.60 15.75
CA GLU A 4 -58.24 11.77 14.69
C GLU A 4 -57.27 10.59 14.92
N GLY A 5 -56.79 9.94 13.86
CA GLY A 5 -55.88 8.79 13.93
C GLY A 5 -54.42 9.18 14.16
N GLY A 6 -53.71 8.38 14.94
CA GLY A 6 -52.25 8.44 15.09
C GLY A 6 -51.59 7.46 14.12
N SER A 7 -50.73 7.99 13.25
CA SER A 7 -49.78 7.23 12.42
C SER A 7 -48.53 6.91 13.24
N ASP A 8 -48.27 5.63 13.47
CA ASP A 8 -46.98 5.16 13.99
C ASP A 8 -45.90 5.37 12.91
N GLY A 9 -45.09 6.41 13.11
CA GLY A 9 -43.89 6.67 12.31
C GLY A 9 -42.84 5.61 12.59
N VAL A 10 -42.63 4.71 11.63
CA VAL A 10 -41.48 3.80 11.62
C VAL A 10 -40.24 4.63 11.27
N ASP A 11 -39.35 4.78 12.25
CA ASP A 11 -38.03 5.37 12.10
C ASP A 11 -37.16 4.53 11.13
N PRO A 12 -36.73 5.06 9.96
CA PRO A 12 -35.90 4.35 9.00
C PRO A 12 -34.44 4.17 9.43
N LEU A 13 -34.06 4.57 10.66
CA LEU A 13 -32.71 4.44 11.21
C LEU A 13 -32.34 3.05 11.75
N ARG A 14 -33.27 2.09 11.81
CA ARG A 14 -33.00 0.76 12.40
C ARG A 14 -32.22 -0.23 11.50
N GLY A 15 -31.70 0.20 10.36
CA GLY A 15 -31.08 -0.69 9.36
C GLY A 15 -29.56 -0.77 9.35
N VAL A 16 -28.81 0.12 10.00
CA VAL A 16 -27.34 0.06 9.99
C VAL A 16 -26.89 -0.92 11.07
N ARG A 17 -26.65 -2.19 10.71
CA ARG A 17 -25.91 -3.07 11.60
C ARG A 17 -24.53 -2.44 11.80
N PRO A 18 -24.10 -2.13 13.05
CA PRO A 18 -22.70 -1.83 13.26
C PRO A 18 -21.88 -3.01 12.74
N HIS A 19 -20.84 -2.74 11.95
CA HIS A 19 -19.82 -3.74 11.70
C HIS A 19 -19.34 -4.28 13.06
N PRO A 20 -19.07 -5.59 13.20
CA PRO A 20 -18.36 -6.09 14.38
C PRO A 20 -17.13 -5.20 14.61
N GLU A 21 -16.79 -4.93 15.88
CA GLU A 21 -15.67 -4.05 16.23
C GLU A 21 -14.47 -4.39 15.33
N ALA A 22 -14.09 -3.45 14.46
CA ALA A 22 -13.06 -3.69 13.47
C ALA A 22 -11.79 -4.20 14.16
N GLY A 23 -11.22 -5.27 13.61
CA GLY A 23 -9.99 -5.86 14.11
C GLY A 23 -8.80 -4.90 14.02
N PRO A 24 -7.63 -5.29 14.54
CA PRO A 24 -6.40 -4.55 14.26
C PRO A 24 -6.20 -4.45 12.74
N ALA A 25 -5.47 -3.43 12.30
CA ALA A 25 -5.26 -3.19 10.88
C ALA A 25 -4.03 -3.97 10.38
N LEU A 26 -4.07 -4.58 9.19
CA LEU A 26 -2.93 -5.33 8.61
C LEU A 26 -1.78 -4.43 8.14
N THR A 27 -0.63 -4.44 8.81
CA THR A 27 0.57 -3.68 8.40
C THR A 27 1.39 -4.47 7.38
N ALA A 28 2.39 -3.86 6.72
CA ALA A 28 3.28 -4.61 5.81
C ALA A 28 3.91 -5.84 6.49
N GLY A 29 4.21 -5.73 7.78
CA GLY A 29 4.76 -6.83 8.57
C GLY A 29 3.82 -8.01 8.78
N ASN A 30 2.53 -7.87 8.48
CA ASN A 30 1.55 -8.96 8.51
C ASN A 30 1.43 -9.72 7.20
N PHE A 31 2.15 -9.34 6.13
CA PHE A 31 2.07 -10.03 4.84
C PHE A 31 3.19 -11.05 4.65
N ARG A 32 2.83 -12.29 4.29
CA ARG A 32 3.77 -13.30 3.77
C ARG A 32 3.49 -13.59 2.30
N ARG A 33 4.49 -14.08 1.59
CA ARG A 33 4.34 -14.59 0.22
C ARG A 33 3.87 -16.05 0.27
N LEU A 34 2.71 -16.33 -0.31
CA LEU A 34 2.21 -17.69 -0.58
C LEU A 34 2.87 -18.30 -1.81
N ALA A 35 3.17 -17.47 -2.81
CA ALA A 35 3.85 -17.88 -4.03
C ALA A 35 4.71 -16.74 -4.59
N LYS A 36 5.77 -17.12 -5.31
CA LYS A 36 6.66 -16.21 -6.02
C LYS A 36 6.88 -16.69 -7.44
N ASN A 37 7.37 -15.80 -8.31
CA ASN A 37 7.80 -16.14 -9.67
C ASN A 37 6.71 -16.92 -10.42
N GLY A 38 5.47 -16.43 -10.36
CA GLY A 38 4.34 -17.04 -11.04
C GLY A 38 3.99 -18.47 -10.60
N ILE A 39 4.16 -18.77 -9.31
CA ILE A 39 4.04 -20.13 -8.74
C ILE A 39 5.11 -21.07 -9.34
N GLY A 40 6.34 -20.56 -9.43
CA GLY A 40 7.48 -21.30 -10.00
C GLY A 40 7.54 -21.29 -11.54
N ASP A 41 6.57 -20.68 -12.21
CA ASP A 41 6.58 -20.46 -13.66
C ASP A 41 6.57 -18.95 -13.98
N PRO A 42 7.70 -18.35 -14.40
CA PRO A 42 7.82 -16.91 -14.66
C PRO A 42 6.90 -16.41 -15.77
N ALA A 43 6.35 -17.28 -16.61
CA ALA A 43 5.39 -16.89 -17.64
C ALA A 43 4.09 -16.37 -17.03
N ASN A 44 3.71 -16.80 -15.81
CA ASN A 44 2.54 -16.28 -15.11
C ASN A 44 2.82 -14.84 -14.64
N ALA A 45 2.31 -13.88 -15.41
CA ALA A 45 2.63 -12.47 -15.26
C ALA A 45 1.58 -11.67 -14.45
N TYR A 46 0.37 -12.21 -14.33
CA TYR A 46 -0.77 -11.52 -13.75
C TYR A 46 -1.68 -12.49 -13.01
N VAL A 47 -1.94 -12.25 -11.72
CA VAL A 47 -3.11 -12.80 -11.03
C VAL A 47 -4.31 -11.92 -11.37
N HIS A 48 -5.02 -12.30 -12.43
CA HIS A 48 -6.07 -11.48 -13.03
C HIS A 48 -7.41 -11.56 -12.30
N GLY A 49 -7.73 -12.71 -11.70
CA GLY A 49 -8.90 -12.91 -10.84
C GLY A 49 -8.57 -13.82 -9.65
N MET A 50 -9.29 -13.64 -8.55
CA MET A 50 -9.21 -14.51 -7.36
C MET A 50 -10.59 -14.71 -6.74
N GLU A 51 -10.82 -15.88 -6.16
CA GLU A 51 -12.00 -16.18 -5.34
C GLU A 51 -11.70 -17.29 -4.34
N TYR A 52 -12.33 -17.25 -3.17
CA TYR A 52 -12.20 -18.33 -2.17
C TYR A 52 -13.39 -19.29 -2.29
N PHE A 53 -13.11 -20.56 -2.57
CA PHE A 53 -14.13 -21.57 -2.86
C PHE A 53 -13.73 -22.91 -2.24
N GLU A 54 -14.65 -23.56 -1.54
CA GLU A 54 -14.46 -24.88 -0.91
C GLU A 54 -13.14 -25.04 -0.12
N GLY A 55 -12.83 -24.04 0.72
CA GLY A 55 -11.65 -24.08 1.59
C GLY A 55 -10.35 -23.63 0.91
N ARG A 56 -10.38 -23.25 -0.37
CA ARG A 56 -9.18 -22.97 -1.16
C ARG A 56 -9.24 -21.62 -1.84
N LEU A 57 -8.08 -21.00 -2.00
CA LEU A 57 -7.94 -19.77 -2.77
C LEU A 57 -7.65 -20.11 -4.22
N TYR A 58 -8.52 -19.68 -5.14
CA TYR A 58 -8.33 -19.84 -6.58
C TYR A 58 -7.74 -18.58 -7.19
N CYS A 59 -6.80 -18.73 -8.12
CA CYS A 59 -6.10 -17.65 -8.78
C CYS A 59 -6.08 -17.88 -10.31
N GLY A 60 -6.70 -16.96 -11.05
CA GLY A 60 -6.73 -16.95 -12.50
C GLY A 60 -5.53 -16.21 -13.08
N MET A 61 -4.72 -16.89 -13.87
CA MET A 61 -3.46 -16.36 -14.41
C MET A 61 -3.60 -15.96 -15.88
N THR A 62 -2.99 -14.82 -16.22
CA THR A 62 -2.65 -14.48 -17.61
C THR A 62 -1.13 -14.58 -17.79
N ARG A 63 -0.73 -15.23 -18.88
CA ARG A 63 0.68 -15.55 -19.17
C ARG A 63 1.29 -14.65 -20.21
N ASN A 64 2.60 -14.41 -20.11
CA ASN A 64 3.45 -13.79 -21.13
C ASN A 64 2.91 -12.46 -21.72
N SER A 65 2.12 -11.71 -20.95
CA SER A 65 1.35 -10.57 -21.46
C SER A 65 2.22 -9.46 -22.04
N PHE A 66 3.39 -9.20 -21.46
CA PHE A 66 4.30 -8.14 -21.94
C PHE A 66 5.21 -8.61 -23.08
N LYS A 67 5.51 -9.91 -23.17
CA LYS A 67 6.14 -10.51 -24.36
C LYS A 67 5.18 -10.47 -25.55
N LEU A 68 3.90 -10.77 -25.32
CA LEU A 68 2.84 -10.65 -26.32
C LEU A 68 2.67 -9.18 -26.78
N LEU A 69 2.73 -8.22 -25.87
CA LEU A 69 2.65 -6.79 -26.20
C LEU A 69 3.77 -6.34 -27.15
N ASN A 70 4.97 -6.90 -27.03
CA ASN A 70 6.07 -6.60 -27.95
C ASN A 70 5.85 -7.18 -29.35
N LEU A 71 5.35 -8.42 -29.42
CA LEU A 71 5.12 -9.12 -30.69
C LEU A 71 3.86 -8.64 -31.43
N PHE A 72 2.87 -8.13 -30.69
CA PHE A 72 1.65 -7.52 -31.22
C PHE A 72 1.44 -6.14 -30.60
N PRO A 73 2.28 -5.15 -30.96
CA PRO A 73 2.18 -3.83 -30.40
C PRO A 73 0.87 -3.14 -30.83
N PRO A 74 0.25 -2.33 -29.95
CA PRO A 74 -0.82 -1.43 -30.36
C PRO A 74 -0.29 -0.37 -31.34
N ILE A 75 -1.19 0.45 -31.88
CA ILE A 75 -0.85 1.52 -32.85
C ILE A 75 0.23 2.48 -32.29
N ASP A 76 0.26 2.70 -30.97
CA ASP A 76 1.26 3.54 -30.30
C ASP A 76 1.86 2.84 -29.04
N PRO A 77 2.83 1.93 -29.23
CA PRO A 77 3.39 1.14 -28.14
C PRO A 77 4.33 1.98 -27.25
N PRO A 78 4.59 1.53 -26.00
CA PRO A 78 5.56 2.21 -25.13
C PRO A 78 6.95 2.25 -25.79
N ALA A 79 7.58 3.43 -25.84
CA ALA A 79 8.94 3.59 -26.33
C ALA A 79 9.98 3.16 -25.27
N LEU A 80 10.21 1.85 -25.16
CA LEU A 80 11.15 1.25 -24.22
C LEU A 80 12.36 0.66 -24.97
N ASP A 81 13.56 0.99 -24.54
CA ASP A 81 14.83 0.46 -25.06
C ASP A 81 15.90 0.40 -23.95
N PRO A 82 16.35 -0.80 -23.54
CA PRO A 82 15.94 -2.12 -24.03
C PRO A 82 14.51 -2.50 -23.62
N TRP A 83 13.92 -3.49 -24.30
CA TRP A 83 12.63 -4.03 -23.89
C TRP A 83 12.75 -4.75 -22.52
N PRO A 84 11.86 -4.53 -21.55
CA PRO A 84 12.05 -5.00 -20.17
C PRO A 84 12.07 -6.53 -19.92
N VAL A 85 11.80 -7.33 -20.94
CA VAL A 85 11.77 -8.80 -20.85
C VAL A 85 12.35 -9.41 -22.11
N ASP A 86 12.91 -10.61 -22.00
CA ASP A 86 13.37 -11.36 -23.16
C ASP A 86 12.17 -11.81 -24.01
N VAL A 87 12.16 -11.42 -25.29
CA VAL A 87 11.08 -11.75 -26.23
C VAL A 87 11.61 -12.77 -27.25
N PRO A 88 10.94 -13.92 -27.42
CA PRO A 88 11.31 -14.86 -28.48
C PRO A 88 11.02 -14.26 -29.86
N PRO A 89 11.61 -14.80 -30.94
CA PRO A 89 11.40 -14.28 -32.30
C PRO A 89 9.96 -14.43 -32.79
N ASN A 90 9.20 -15.44 -32.32
CA ASN A 90 7.84 -15.71 -32.77
C ASN A 90 6.88 -15.90 -31.60
N VAL A 91 5.61 -15.49 -31.79
CA VAL A 91 4.54 -15.72 -30.79
C VAL A 91 4.25 -17.19 -30.54
N ARG A 92 4.56 -18.06 -31.51
CA ARG A 92 4.36 -19.52 -31.39
C ARG A 92 5.27 -20.14 -30.33
N ASP A 93 6.38 -19.47 -30.02
CA ASP A 93 7.32 -19.89 -28.99
C ASP A 93 6.87 -19.46 -27.59
N LEU A 94 5.75 -18.73 -27.48
CA LEU A 94 5.14 -18.34 -26.21
C LEU A 94 4.02 -19.31 -25.81
N ASP A 95 4.17 -19.90 -24.63
CA ASP A 95 3.06 -20.59 -23.98
C ASP A 95 2.04 -19.57 -23.45
N MET A 96 0.94 -19.46 -24.18
CA MET A 96 -0.16 -18.52 -23.92
C MET A 96 -1.40 -19.21 -23.33
N GLN A 97 -1.31 -20.49 -22.93
CA GLN A 97 -2.44 -21.21 -22.31
C GLN A 97 -2.69 -20.69 -20.90
N GLY A 98 -3.74 -19.87 -20.72
CA GLY A 98 -4.16 -19.39 -19.41
C GLY A 98 -4.30 -20.51 -18.39
N GLN A 99 -4.06 -20.21 -17.11
CA GLN A 99 -4.10 -21.21 -16.03
C GLN A 99 -4.96 -20.76 -14.86
N ILE A 100 -5.57 -21.71 -14.15
CA ILE A 100 -6.16 -21.52 -12.84
C ILE A 100 -5.36 -22.36 -11.85
N TRP A 101 -4.87 -21.72 -10.80
CA TRP A 101 -4.18 -22.36 -9.69
C TRP A 101 -5.03 -22.28 -8.43
N ARG A 102 -4.87 -23.24 -7.52
CA ARG A 102 -5.51 -23.18 -6.21
C ARG A 102 -4.54 -23.49 -5.08
N TRP A 103 -4.66 -22.75 -3.98
CA TRP A 103 -3.90 -22.92 -2.75
C TRP A 103 -4.74 -23.58 -1.66
N THR A 104 -4.14 -24.54 -0.97
CA THR A 104 -4.73 -25.25 0.16
C THR A 104 -4.11 -24.74 1.46
N PRO A 105 -4.87 -24.05 2.32
CA PRO A 105 -4.34 -23.47 3.56
C PRO A 105 -3.78 -24.50 4.54
N GLU A 106 -4.35 -25.70 4.60
CA GLU A 106 -4.04 -26.71 5.61
C GLU A 106 -2.61 -27.25 5.51
N ASP A 107 -2.05 -27.33 4.30
CA ASP A 107 -0.73 -27.88 4.03
C ASP A 107 0.19 -26.90 3.26
N ASP A 108 -0.28 -25.66 3.07
CA ASP A 108 0.41 -24.58 2.34
C ASP A 108 0.82 -24.99 0.90
N SER A 109 0.03 -25.86 0.25
CA SER A 109 0.34 -26.41 -1.08
C SER A 109 -0.40 -25.70 -2.22
N TRP A 110 0.19 -25.76 -3.41
CA TRP A 110 -0.38 -25.25 -4.67
C TRP A 110 -0.57 -26.39 -5.68
N GLU A 111 -1.68 -26.35 -6.41
CA GLU A 111 -1.88 -27.20 -7.58
C GLU A 111 -2.56 -26.43 -8.72
N MET A 112 -2.26 -26.83 -9.96
CA MET A 112 -2.90 -26.28 -11.16
C MET A 112 -4.26 -26.96 -11.34
N ALA A 113 -5.33 -26.20 -11.13
CA ALA A 113 -6.70 -26.68 -11.24
C ALA A 113 -7.17 -26.77 -12.70
N TYR A 114 -6.72 -25.85 -13.56
CA TYR A 114 -7.14 -25.82 -14.95
C TYR A 114 -6.08 -25.19 -15.85
N ARG A 115 -5.97 -25.72 -17.07
CA ARG A 115 -5.16 -25.15 -18.14
C ARG A 115 -6.04 -25.01 -19.38
N SER A 116 -6.01 -23.82 -19.96
CA SER A 116 -6.70 -23.51 -21.21
C SER A 116 -6.36 -24.54 -22.29
N PRO A 117 -7.34 -25.21 -22.94
CA PRO A 117 -7.07 -26.20 -23.97
C PRO A 117 -6.54 -25.52 -25.24
N LEU A 118 -5.82 -26.32 -26.04
CA LEU A 118 -5.54 -25.96 -27.42
C LEU A 118 -6.76 -26.31 -28.28
N ILE A 119 -7.08 -25.42 -29.20
CA ILE A 119 -8.15 -25.56 -30.19
C ILE A 119 -7.60 -25.27 -31.58
N GLU A 120 -8.28 -25.73 -32.61
CA GLU A 120 -7.97 -25.35 -33.99
C GLU A 120 -8.25 -23.86 -34.19
N GLY A 121 -7.22 -23.09 -34.54
CA GLY A 121 -7.33 -21.65 -34.78
C GLY A 121 -7.89 -21.33 -36.17
N LYS A 122 -8.23 -20.06 -36.41
CA LYS A 122 -8.73 -19.54 -37.71
C LYS A 122 -7.86 -19.88 -38.93
N THR A 123 -6.57 -20.12 -38.74
CA THR A 123 -5.61 -20.46 -39.79
C THR A 123 -5.28 -21.96 -39.86
N GLY A 124 -6.03 -22.81 -39.14
CA GLY A 124 -5.81 -24.27 -39.04
C GLY A 124 -4.70 -24.69 -38.08
N GLU A 125 -4.01 -23.75 -37.44
CA GLU A 125 -2.96 -24.02 -36.46
C GLU A 125 -3.52 -24.05 -35.03
N GLU A 126 -2.95 -24.88 -34.16
CA GLU A 126 -3.36 -24.94 -32.75
C GLU A 126 -3.14 -23.61 -32.02
N ALA A 127 -4.13 -23.25 -31.21
CA ALA A 127 -4.20 -22.00 -30.50
C ALA A 127 -4.77 -22.19 -29.09
N PRO A 128 -4.25 -21.50 -28.07
CA PRO A 128 -4.92 -21.48 -26.78
C PRO A 128 -6.33 -20.90 -26.89
N ARG A 129 -7.31 -21.61 -26.33
CA ARG A 129 -8.70 -21.17 -26.29
C ARG A 129 -8.87 -19.86 -25.51
N ASP A 130 -8.25 -19.79 -24.35
CA ASP A 130 -8.23 -18.65 -23.43
C ASP A 130 -6.78 -18.29 -23.06
N LEU A 131 -6.47 -16.98 -23.03
CA LEU A 131 -5.20 -16.40 -22.60
C LEU A 131 -5.10 -16.21 -21.08
N GLY A 132 -6.23 -16.24 -20.39
CA GLY A 132 -6.30 -16.17 -18.94
C GLY A 132 -7.71 -15.92 -18.41
N TYR A 133 -7.79 -15.80 -17.10
CA TYR A 133 -9.05 -15.81 -16.35
C TYR A 133 -9.14 -14.56 -15.48
N ARG A 134 -10.12 -13.68 -15.77
CA ARG A 134 -10.13 -12.27 -15.32
C ARG A 134 -11.04 -11.96 -14.14
N GLY A 135 -11.99 -12.81 -13.87
CA GLY A 135 -12.95 -12.65 -12.78
C GLY A 135 -13.42 -14.02 -12.34
N MET A 136 -13.66 -14.13 -11.05
CA MET A 136 -14.11 -15.37 -10.43
C MET A 136 -15.22 -15.00 -9.44
N ARG A 137 -16.26 -15.83 -9.38
CA ARG A 137 -17.35 -15.62 -8.44
C ARG A 137 -17.99 -16.92 -8.03
N VAL A 138 -18.19 -17.09 -6.72
CA VAL A 138 -19.07 -18.15 -6.22
C VAL A 138 -20.52 -17.71 -6.41
N PHE A 139 -21.30 -18.53 -7.11
CA PHE A 139 -22.72 -18.28 -7.38
C PHE A 139 -23.47 -19.61 -7.44
N GLN A 140 -24.78 -19.58 -7.15
CA GLN A 140 -25.64 -20.76 -7.28
C GLN A 140 -26.76 -20.43 -8.27
N GLY A 141 -26.69 -21.00 -9.47
CA GLY A 141 -27.79 -20.95 -10.43
C GLY A 141 -29.01 -21.73 -9.93
N LYS A 142 -30.19 -21.41 -10.46
CA LYS A 142 -31.45 -22.07 -10.05
C LYS A 142 -31.41 -23.59 -10.14
N SER A 143 -30.71 -24.13 -11.12
CA SER A 143 -30.60 -25.57 -11.34
C SER A 143 -29.38 -26.20 -10.67
N ASP A 144 -28.57 -25.42 -9.96
CA ASP A 144 -27.38 -25.91 -9.27
C ASP A 144 -27.73 -26.53 -7.92
N ARG A 145 -27.09 -27.66 -7.61
CA ARG A 145 -27.30 -28.36 -6.33
C ARG A 145 -26.68 -27.65 -5.14
N LYS A 146 -25.59 -26.90 -5.39
CA LYS A 146 -24.79 -26.14 -4.41
C LYS A 146 -24.16 -24.94 -5.12
N PRO A 147 -23.59 -23.97 -4.39
CA PRO A 147 -22.80 -22.91 -5.01
C PRO A 147 -21.60 -23.46 -5.78
N ASN A 148 -21.33 -22.87 -6.94
CA ASN A 148 -20.26 -23.26 -7.86
C ASN A 148 -19.33 -22.10 -8.13
N LEU A 149 -18.12 -22.41 -8.60
CA LEU A 149 -17.15 -21.42 -9.05
C LEU A 149 -17.42 -21.06 -10.51
N TYR A 150 -17.72 -19.79 -10.77
CA TYR A 150 -17.81 -19.24 -12.13
C TYR A 150 -16.59 -18.39 -12.45
N VAL A 151 -16.11 -18.48 -13.69
CA VAL A 151 -14.86 -17.84 -14.13
C VAL A 151 -15.03 -17.17 -15.48
N SER A 152 -14.76 -15.87 -15.57
CA SER A 152 -14.75 -15.13 -16.84
C SER A 152 -13.41 -15.24 -17.54
N THR A 153 -13.42 -15.30 -18.87
CA THR A 153 -12.20 -15.50 -19.65
C THR A 153 -11.75 -14.28 -20.45
N MET A 154 -10.47 -14.31 -20.83
CA MET A 154 -9.85 -13.47 -21.83
C MET A 154 -9.38 -14.36 -22.97
N SER A 155 -9.82 -14.08 -24.19
CA SER A 155 -9.63 -14.94 -25.36
C SER A 155 -8.88 -14.23 -26.49
N THR A 156 -8.53 -14.97 -27.55
CA THR A 156 -7.95 -14.44 -28.80
C THR A 156 -8.98 -14.44 -29.93
N VAL A 157 -9.72 -13.34 -30.09
CA VAL A 157 -10.67 -13.19 -31.22
C VAL A 157 -9.96 -13.32 -32.59
N LEU A 158 -8.68 -12.97 -32.64
CA LEU A 158 -7.79 -13.17 -33.80
C LEU A 158 -7.60 -14.65 -34.18
N ARG A 159 -7.69 -15.58 -33.20
CA ARG A 159 -7.52 -17.02 -33.45
C ARG A 159 -8.82 -17.80 -33.52
N GLY A 160 -9.98 -17.16 -33.35
CA GLY A 160 -11.26 -17.77 -33.72
C GLY A 160 -12.29 -17.94 -32.62
N CYS A 161 -12.01 -17.51 -31.38
CA CYS A 161 -12.95 -17.73 -30.29
C CYS A 161 -13.19 -16.47 -29.46
N ALA A 162 -14.46 -16.16 -29.24
CA ALA A 162 -14.89 -15.14 -28.29
C ALA A 162 -14.67 -15.60 -26.83
N ALA A 163 -14.60 -14.66 -25.90
CA ALA A 163 -14.59 -14.99 -24.48
C ALA A 163 -15.89 -15.66 -24.04
N HIS A 164 -15.84 -16.39 -22.94
CA HIS A 164 -17.01 -17.04 -22.34
C HIS A 164 -16.91 -17.00 -20.81
N VAL A 165 -17.88 -17.60 -20.15
CA VAL A 165 -17.88 -17.87 -18.71
C VAL A 165 -17.78 -19.38 -18.53
N LEU A 166 -16.90 -19.83 -17.66
CA LEU A 166 -16.77 -21.22 -17.23
C LEU A 166 -17.48 -21.41 -15.89
N ARG A 167 -17.88 -22.64 -15.60
CA ARG A 167 -18.47 -23.11 -14.34
C ARG A 167 -17.73 -24.35 -13.86
N SER A 168 -17.55 -24.49 -12.55
CA SER A 168 -17.03 -25.71 -11.93
C SER A 168 -17.70 -26.00 -10.59
N GLU A 169 -18.16 -27.24 -10.40
CA GLU A 169 -18.78 -27.68 -9.13
C GLU A 169 -17.77 -28.12 -8.08
N ASP A 170 -16.58 -28.56 -8.49
CA ASP A 170 -15.52 -29.11 -7.63
C ASP A 170 -14.21 -28.29 -7.72
N GLY A 171 -14.21 -27.25 -8.53
CA GLY A 171 -13.08 -26.40 -8.82
C GLY A 171 -11.93 -27.12 -9.54
N LEU A 172 -12.19 -28.24 -10.23
CA LEU A 172 -11.21 -28.96 -11.07
C LEU A 172 -11.77 -29.20 -12.48
N ASN A 173 -13.04 -29.54 -12.57
CA ASN A 173 -13.72 -29.78 -13.83
C ASN A 173 -14.46 -28.51 -14.24
N PHE A 174 -13.97 -27.84 -15.29
CA PHE A 174 -14.54 -26.61 -15.81
C PHE A 174 -15.30 -26.84 -17.12
N GLU A 175 -16.53 -26.36 -17.19
CA GLU A 175 -17.40 -26.45 -18.36
C GLU A 175 -17.94 -25.07 -18.78
N PRO A 176 -18.33 -24.86 -20.05
CA PRO A 176 -18.94 -23.60 -20.48
C PRO A 176 -20.27 -23.32 -19.80
N ALA A 177 -20.39 -22.14 -19.19
CA ALA A 177 -21.62 -21.59 -18.61
C ALA A 177 -22.37 -20.65 -19.57
N CYS A 178 -21.84 -20.42 -20.78
CA CYS A 178 -22.48 -19.63 -21.82
C CYS A 178 -21.92 -19.99 -23.21
N GLU A 179 -22.60 -19.53 -24.26
CA GLU A 179 -22.01 -19.51 -25.60
C GLU A 179 -20.86 -18.51 -25.67
N PRO A 180 -19.81 -18.77 -26.49
CA PRO A 180 -18.78 -17.78 -26.78
C PRO A 180 -19.39 -16.43 -27.18
N GLY A 181 -18.97 -15.37 -26.51
CA GLY A 181 -19.39 -14.00 -26.76
C GLY A 181 -20.79 -13.63 -26.27
N ILE A 182 -21.59 -14.59 -25.79
CA ILE A 182 -22.99 -14.40 -25.36
C ILE A 182 -23.80 -13.62 -26.43
N GLY A 183 -23.67 -14.05 -27.68
CA GLY A 183 -24.34 -13.46 -28.85
C GLY A 183 -23.54 -12.37 -29.58
N ASN A 184 -22.28 -12.11 -29.21
CA ASN A 184 -21.35 -11.27 -29.98
C ASN A 184 -19.95 -11.91 -30.06
N ASP A 185 -19.60 -12.46 -31.22
CA ASP A 185 -18.34 -13.18 -31.46
C ASP A 185 -17.08 -12.29 -31.42
N ASN A 186 -17.23 -10.97 -31.36
CA ASN A 186 -16.11 -10.06 -31.23
C ASN A 186 -15.69 -9.82 -29.77
N ILE A 187 -16.47 -10.26 -28.78
CA ILE A 187 -16.12 -10.06 -27.37
C ILE A 187 -14.86 -10.85 -27.03
N SER A 188 -13.79 -10.14 -26.71
CA SER A 188 -12.48 -10.71 -26.38
C SER A 188 -12.32 -11.00 -24.90
N THR A 189 -13.12 -10.37 -24.04
CA THR A 189 -13.07 -10.63 -22.60
C THR A 189 -14.35 -10.23 -21.86
N PHE A 190 -14.68 -11.04 -20.86
CA PHE A 190 -15.52 -10.65 -19.74
C PHE A 190 -14.61 -10.33 -18.55
N ARG A 191 -14.89 -9.23 -17.84
CA ARG A 191 -14.03 -8.78 -16.73
C ARG A 191 -14.47 -9.40 -15.41
N GLU A 192 -15.24 -8.70 -14.59
CA GLU A 192 -15.65 -9.14 -13.26
C GLU A 192 -17.04 -9.74 -13.31
N LEU A 193 -17.24 -10.89 -12.66
CA LEU A 193 -18.57 -11.46 -12.47
C LEU A 193 -19.17 -10.94 -11.17
N VAL A 194 -20.41 -10.47 -11.20
CA VAL A 194 -21.09 -9.94 -10.02
C VAL A 194 -22.41 -10.65 -9.82
N ASP A 195 -22.64 -11.20 -8.64
CA ASP A 195 -23.95 -11.71 -8.25
C ASP A 195 -24.78 -10.59 -7.64
N PHE A 196 -26.03 -10.43 -8.07
CA PHE A 196 -26.99 -9.50 -7.48
C PHE A 196 -28.41 -10.00 -7.73
N ASP A 197 -29.24 -9.95 -6.70
CA ASP A 197 -30.68 -10.28 -6.78
C ASP A 197 -30.99 -11.65 -7.44
N GLY A 198 -30.16 -12.66 -7.17
CA GLY A 198 -30.31 -14.00 -7.73
C GLY A 198 -29.87 -14.16 -9.19
N TYR A 199 -29.19 -13.16 -9.76
CA TYR A 199 -28.59 -13.22 -11.09
C TYR A 199 -27.06 -13.08 -11.02
N LEU A 200 -26.37 -13.75 -11.93
CA LEU A 200 -24.96 -13.54 -12.23
C LEU A 200 -24.84 -12.61 -13.44
N TYR A 201 -24.08 -11.54 -13.29
CA TYR A 201 -23.84 -10.52 -14.32
C TYR A 201 -22.46 -10.67 -14.94
N ALA A 202 -22.38 -10.55 -16.26
CA ALA A 202 -21.16 -10.65 -17.05
C ALA A 202 -20.97 -9.37 -17.90
N PRO A 203 -20.21 -8.38 -17.42
CA PRO A 203 -19.88 -7.17 -18.16
C PRO A 203 -18.79 -7.46 -19.21
N PRO A 204 -19.06 -7.27 -20.51
CA PRO A 204 -18.06 -7.43 -21.55
C PRO A 204 -17.09 -6.25 -21.54
N ALA A 205 -15.80 -6.51 -21.46
CA ALA A 205 -14.78 -5.47 -21.24
C ALA A 205 -13.82 -5.25 -22.41
N GLY A 206 -13.87 -6.10 -23.44
CA GLY A 206 -12.99 -5.97 -24.60
C GLY A 206 -13.64 -6.51 -25.87
N GLU A 207 -13.24 -5.94 -27.01
CA GLU A 207 -13.67 -6.32 -28.34
C GLU A 207 -12.46 -6.45 -29.30
N GLY A 208 -12.45 -7.52 -30.11
CA GLY A 208 -11.38 -7.78 -31.07
C GLY A 208 -9.99 -7.89 -30.41
N ILE A 209 -9.08 -6.98 -30.78
CA ILE A 209 -7.72 -6.92 -30.22
C ILE A 209 -7.60 -6.00 -29.00
N GLN A 210 -8.65 -5.24 -28.65
CA GLN A 210 -8.65 -4.37 -27.49
C GLN A 210 -9.28 -5.09 -26.30
N PHE A 211 -8.45 -5.51 -25.33
CA PHE A 211 -8.91 -6.25 -24.16
C PHE A 211 -9.53 -5.39 -23.04
N ASN A 212 -9.51 -4.06 -23.16
CA ASN A 212 -9.97 -3.15 -22.10
C ASN A 212 -10.97 -2.10 -22.58
N SER A 213 -11.41 -2.19 -23.84
CA SER A 213 -12.37 -1.26 -24.44
C SER A 213 -13.37 -2.05 -25.27
N ASN A 214 -14.65 -1.71 -25.12
CA ASN A 214 -15.74 -2.38 -25.80
C ASN A 214 -16.81 -1.36 -26.21
N ARG A 215 -16.97 -1.16 -27.51
CA ARG A 215 -17.94 -0.20 -28.06
C ARG A 215 -19.36 -0.76 -28.12
N THR A 216 -19.55 -2.06 -27.87
CA THR A 216 -20.87 -2.69 -27.83
C THR A 216 -21.50 -2.74 -26.44
N GLY A 217 -20.73 -2.65 -25.35
CA GLY A 217 -21.21 -2.29 -24.00
C GLY A 217 -22.48 -2.94 -23.44
N VAL A 218 -22.96 -4.09 -23.96
CA VAL A 218 -24.23 -4.72 -23.54
C VAL A 218 -23.98 -5.65 -22.36
N LEU A 219 -24.49 -5.30 -21.19
CA LEU A 219 -24.45 -6.15 -19.99
C LEU A 219 -25.34 -7.37 -20.17
N LYS A 220 -24.81 -8.55 -19.83
CA LYS A 220 -25.56 -9.81 -19.82
C LYS A 220 -25.76 -10.30 -18.39
N ARG A 221 -26.88 -10.98 -18.13
CA ARG A 221 -27.15 -11.64 -16.85
C ARG A 221 -27.83 -12.99 -17.02
N SER A 222 -27.72 -13.85 -16.01
CA SER A 222 -28.43 -15.13 -15.95
C SER A 222 -28.72 -15.53 -14.50
N ASN A 223 -29.91 -16.06 -14.23
CA ASN A 223 -30.24 -16.69 -12.95
C ASN A 223 -30.00 -18.22 -12.96
N ASP A 224 -29.65 -18.79 -14.12
CA ASP A 224 -29.24 -20.18 -14.27
C ASP A 224 -28.15 -20.27 -15.37
N PRO A 225 -26.90 -19.83 -15.07
CA PRO A 225 -25.88 -19.58 -16.09
C PRO A 225 -25.46 -20.86 -16.82
N ARG A 226 -26.00 -21.02 -18.02
CA ARG A 226 -25.77 -22.11 -18.98
C ARG A 226 -25.88 -21.56 -20.40
N PRO A 227 -25.32 -22.24 -21.42
CA PRO A 227 -25.59 -21.90 -22.81
C PRO A 227 -27.11 -21.78 -23.06
N GLY A 228 -27.54 -20.68 -23.69
CA GLY A 228 -28.93 -20.37 -24.00
C GLY A 228 -29.69 -19.60 -22.92
N ASN A 229 -29.13 -19.48 -21.70
CA ASN A 229 -29.85 -18.93 -20.54
C ASN A 229 -29.40 -17.52 -20.14
N TRP A 230 -28.88 -16.72 -21.07
CA TRP A 230 -28.40 -15.36 -20.80
C TRP A 230 -29.28 -14.30 -21.45
N GLU A 231 -29.63 -13.27 -20.68
CA GLU A 231 -30.45 -12.15 -21.13
C GLU A 231 -29.72 -10.81 -21.05
N THR A 232 -30.18 -9.85 -21.86
CA THR A 232 -29.66 -8.47 -21.85
C THR A 232 -30.17 -7.73 -20.61
N ALA A 233 -29.26 -7.07 -19.90
CA ALA A 233 -29.53 -6.37 -18.65
C ALA A 233 -29.43 -4.84 -18.74
N CYS A 234 -28.95 -4.29 -19.86
CA CYS A 234 -28.93 -2.87 -20.14
C CYS A 234 -28.95 -2.57 -21.64
N ASP A 235 -29.36 -1.35 -22.00
CA ASP A 235 -29.11 -0.81 -23.33
C ASP A 235 -27.62 -0.55 -23.57
N LEU A 236 -27.23 -0.43 -24.84
CA LEU A 236 -25.88 -0.06 -25.26
C LEU A 236 -25.38 1.17 -24.47
N GLY A 237 -24.34 0.98 -23.66
CA GLY A 237 -23.72 2.07 -22.88
C GLY A 237 -24.65 2.75 -21.87
N PHE A 238 -25.69 2.06 -21.40
CA PHE A 238 -26.78 2.63 -20.58
C PHE A 238 -27.54 3.78 -21.28
N GLY A 239 -27.54 3.80 -22.62
CA GLY A 239 -28.14 4.86 -23.43
C GLY A 239 -27.16 5.98 -23.82
N ASP A 240 -25.95 5.99 -23.28
CA ASP A 240 -24.89 6.93 -23.67
C ASP A 240 -23.83 6.25 -24.55
N LYS A 241 -23.78 6.67 -25.82
CA LYS A 241 -22.90 6.10 -26.83
C LYS A 241 -21.42 6.43 -26.63
N THR A 242 -21.08 7.36 -25.73
CA THR A 242 -19.69 7.72 -25.41
C THR A 242 -19.06 6.77 -24.41
N ASN A 243 -19.85 5.90 -23.76
CA ASN A 243 -19.33 4.85 -22.90
C ASN A 243 -18.69 3.72 -23.72
N ASN A 244 -17.37 3.57 -23.62
CA ASN A 244 -16.55 2.53 -24.25
C ASN A 244 -16.47 1.24 -23.41
N GLY A 245 -17.53 0.95 -22.66
CA GLY A 245 -17.69 -0.31 -21.93
C GLY A 245 -18.02 -0.13 -20.45
N ILE A 246 -18.38 -1.26 -19.84
CA ILE A 246 -18.61 -1.39 -18.40
C ILE A 246 -17.34 -1.94 -17.78
N PHE A 247 -16.71 -1.16 -16.92
CA PHE A 247 -15.37 -1.46 -16.45
C PHE A 247 -15.35 -2.09 -15.04
N MET A 248 -16.25 -1.67 -14.16
CA MET A 248 -16.39 -2.25 -12.83
C MET A 248 -17.86 -2.27 -12.42
N MET A 249 -18.24 -3.25 -11.62
CA MET A 249 -19.58 -3.35 -11.04
C MET A 249 -19.46 -3.72 -9.56
N ALA A 250 -20.36 -3.19 -8.74
CA ALA A 250 -20.38 -3.46 -7.31
C ALA A 250 -21.81 -3.38 -6.77
N LYS A 251 -22.06 -4.15 -5.71
CA LYS A 251 -23.25 -4.00 -4.88
C LYS A 251 -22.98 -2.98 -3.79
N ALA A 252 -23.91 -2.08 -3.57
CA ALA A 252 -23.94 -1.19 -2.41
C ALA A 252 -25.38 -0.71 -2.20
N ASN A 253 -25.76 -0.33 -0.99
CA ASN A 253 -27.05 0.34 -0.73
C ASN A 253 -28.29 -0.41 -1.27
N ASP A 254 -28.26 -1.75 -1.28
CA ASP A 254 -29.28 -2.62 -1.89
C ASP A 254 -29.52 -2.39 -3.40
N GLN A 255 -28.50 -1.91 -4.10
CA GLN A 255 -28.51 -1.60 -5.53
C GLN A 255 -27.29 -2.18 -6.22
N LEU A 256 -27.41 -2.38 -7.53
CA LEU A 256 -26.29 -2.72 -8.39
C LEU A 256 -25.77 -1.43 -9.04
N TYR A 257 -24.47 -1.18 -8.88
CA TYR A 257 -23.78 -0.07 -9.51
C TYR A 257 -22.86 -0.55 -10.63
N ALA A 258 -22.78 0.24 -11.69
CA ALA A 258 -21.90 0.01 -12.83
C ALA A 258 -21.09 1.26 -13.15
N GLY A 259 -19.77 1.12 -13.10
CA GLY A 259 -18.80 2.12 -13.51
C GLY A 259 -18.38 1.93 -14.97
N THR A 260 -18.34 3.02 -15.74
CA THR A 260 -18.02 2.97 -17.17
C THR A 260 -16.58 3.35 -17.47
N PHE A 261 -16.15 3.05 -18.69
CA PHE A 261 -15.00 3.69 -19.33
C PHE A 261 -15.51 4.71 -20.36
N ASN A 262 -15.10 5.97 -20.24
CA ASN A 262 -15.43 7.05 -21.15
C ASN A 262 -14.24 8.03 -21.25
N ASN A 263 -13.51 7.96 -22.36
CA ASN A 263 -12.32 8.78 -22.63
C ASN A 263 -12.62 10.15 -23.22
N TYR A 264 -13.90 10.50 -23.43
CA TYR A 264 -14.29 11.80 -23.98
C TYR A 264 -14.67 12.79 -22.89
N GLU A 265 -15.53 12.38 -21.95
CA GLU A 265 -16.03 13.25 -20.89
C GLU A 265 -15.56 12.82 -19.49
N GLY A 266 -15.00 11.61 -19.36
CA GLY A 266 -14.71 10.99 -18.06
C GLY A 266 -15.77 9.96 -17.66
N TYR A 267 -15.41 9.04 -16.77
CA TYR A 267 -16.26 7.91 -16.37
C TYR A 267 -17.62 8.35 -15.84
N GLN A 268 -18.58 7.43 -15.94
CA GLN A 268 -19.89 7.55 -15.35
C GLN A 268 -20.11 6.43 -14.34
N VAL A 269 -20.96 6.67 -13.35
CA VAL A 269 -21.48 5.63 -12.46
C VAL A 269 -22.98 5.59 -12.62
N TRP A 270 -23.51 4.40 -12.86
CA TRP A 270 -24.92 4.11 -13.03
C TRP A 270 -25.39 3.18 -11.93
N THR A 271 -26.67 3.26 -11.56
CA THR A 271 -27.27 2.41 -10.54
C THR A 271 -28.68 1.97 -10.92
N THR A 272 -29.08 0.80 -10.43
CA THR A 272 -30.45 0.27 -10.53
C THR A 272 -31.34 0.84 -9.40
N PRO A 273 -32.67 0.75 -9.47
CA PRO A 273 -33.54 0.86 -8.29
C PRO A 273 -33.14 -0.12 -7.19
N ARG A 274 -33.59 0.18 -5.96
CA ARG A 274 -33.54 -0.75 -4.83
C ARG A 274 -34.55 -1.87 -5.10
N CYS A 275 -34.05 -3.02 -5.56
CA CYS A 275 -34.70 -4.31 -5.84
C CYS A 275 -35.94 -4.38 -6.76
N GLY A 276 -36.08 -5.53 -7.44
CA GLY A 276 -37.30 -5.97 -8.14
C GLY A 276 -37.05 -6.83 -9.39
N ASP A 277 -37.92 -7.82 -9.64
CA ASP A 277 -37.89 -8.76 -10.78
C ASP A 277 -38.15 -8.11 -12.17
N GLY A 278 -38.20 -6.78 -12.24
CA GLY A 278 -38.47 -6.03 -13.47
C GLY A 278 -37.25 -5.83 -14.36
N PRO A 279 -37.42 -5.30 -15.58
CA PRO A 279 -36.30 -4.83 -16.39
C PRO A 279 -35.51 -3.77 -15.62
N LEU A 280 -34.18 -3.95 -15.54
CA LEU A 280 -33.32 -3.03 -14.81
C LEU A 280 -33.36 -1.66 -15.48
N GLN A 281 -33.98 -0.70 -14.80
CA GLN A 281 -33.86 0.70 -15.18
C GLN A 281 -32.56 1.23 -14.59
N TRP A 282 -31.70 1.79 -15.43
CA TRP A 282 -30.44 2.37 -14.98
C TRP A 282 -30.58 3.88 -14.91
N ARG A 283 -30.06 4.48 -13.83
CA ARG A 283 -29.93 5.93 -13.72
C ARG A 283 -28.48 6.30 -13.46
N ARG A 284 -28.03 7.40 -14.04
CA ARG A 284 -26.70 7.96 -13.82
C ARG A 284 -26.65 8.68 -12.45
N VAL A 285 -25.62 8.42 -11.67
CA VAL A 285 -25.35 9.07 -10.37
C VAL A 285 -24.07 9.90 -10.39
N ILE A 286 -23.08 9.50 -11.19
CA ILE A 286 -21.87 10.28 -11.45
C ILE A 286 -21.70 10.45 -12.95
N GLU A 287 -21.23 11.63 -13.36
CA GLU A 287 -20.89 11.97 -14.73
C GLU A 287 -19.57 12.72 -14.81
N LYS A 288 -19.03 12.83 -16.03
CA LYS A 288 -17.84 13.63 -16.37
C LYS A 288 -16.62 13.31 -15.51
N GLY A 289 -16.42 12.04 -15.14
CA GLY A 289 -15.34 11.61 -14.26
C GLY A 289 -15.37 12.31 -12.90
N ALA A 290 -16.56 12.45 -12.31
CA ALA A 290 -16.80 13.27 -11.11
C ALA A 290 -16.31 14.72 -11.27
N TYR A 291 -16.58 15.29 -12.46
CA TYR A 291 -16.14 16.62 -12.90
C TYR A 291 -14.61 16.80 -12.96
N ARG A 292 -13.83 15.71 -13.00
CA ARG A 292 -12.41 15.75 -13.42
C ARG A 292 -12.24 15.73 -14.95
N GLY A 293 -13.30 15.40 -15.68
CA GLY A 293 -13.25 15.25 -17.12
C GLY A 293 -12.43 14.02 -17.55
N PRO A 294 -11.76 14.11 -18.72
CA PRO A 294 -10.92 13.02 -19.25
C PRO A 294 -9.76 12.60 -18.34
N LEU A 295 -9.34 13.40 -17.36
CA LEU A 295 -8.34 12.95 -16.38
C LEU A 295 -8.89 11.90 -15.40
N SER A 296 -10.13 11.43 -15.59
CA SER A 296 -10.71 10.28 -14.91
C SER A 296 -11.65 9.55 -15.87
N GLU A 297 -11.08 8.80 -16.80
CA GLU A 297 -11.79 8.12 -17.89
C GLU A 297 -12.51 6.86 -17.44
N ILE A 298 -11.99 6.17 -16.42
CA ILE A 298 -12.43 4.84 -16.04
C ILE A 298 -12.80 4.81 -14.56
N ALA A 299 -13.96 4.25 -14.24
CA ALA A 299 -14.26 3.75 -12.91
C ALA A 299 -13.62 2.35 -12.73
N MET A 300 -12.49 2.30 -12.04
CA MET A 300 -11.58 1.16 -11.99
C MET A 300 -11.86 0.23 -10.82
N GLY A 301 -11.91 0.75 -9.59
CA GLY A 301 -12.16 -0.01 -8.37
C GLY A 301 -13.46 0.44 -7.71
N MET A 302 -14.32 -0.50 -7.27
CA MET A 302 -15.57 -0.17 -6.59
C MET A 302 -15.85 -1.14 -5.46
N VAL A 303 -16.27 -0.64 -4.30
CA VAL A 303 -16.69 -1.48 -3.16
C VAL A 303 -17.61 -0.70 -2.22
N GLU A 304 -18.56 -1.39 -1.58
CA GLU A 304 -19.30 -0.81 -0.46
C GLU A 304 -18.44 -0.80 0.80
N PHE A 305 -18.40 0.32 1.51
CA PHE A 305 -17.78 0.43 2.82
C PHE A 305 -18.48 1.49 3.66
N ASN A 306 -18.75 1.21 4.94
CA ASN A 306 -19.41 2.16 5.86
C ASN A 306 -20.68 2.83 5.30
N GLY A 307 -21.50 2.08 4.55
CA GLY A 307 -22.77 2.55 3.99
C GLY A 307 -22.65 3.51 2.80
N ALA A 308 -21.48 3.57 2.15
CA ALA A 308 -21.27 4.30 0.91
C ALA A 308 -20.58 3.42 -0.13
N LEU A 309 -20.79 3.73 -1.42
CA LEU A 309 -20.05 3.13 -2.51
C LEU A 309 -18.77 3.92 -2.74
N TYR A 310 -17.61 3.29 -2.57
CA TYR A 310 -16.31 3.87 -2.91
C TYR A 310 -16.03 3.59 -4.37
N VAL A 311 -15.54 4.60 -5.09
CA VAL A 311 -15.20 4.51 -6.51
C VAL A 311 -13.82 5.10 -6.72
N GLY A 312 -12.92 4.25 -7.20
CA GLY A 312 -11.59 4.60 -7.65
C GLY A 312 -11.57 4.89 -9.15
N SER A 313 -10.86 5.94 -9.56
CA SER A 313 -10.68 6.30 -10.96
C SER A 313 -9.32 5.94 -11.53
N SER A 314 -9.21 5.98 -12.86
CA SER A 314 -7.96 5.91 -13.60
C SER A 314 -8.07 6.56 -14.98
N ILE A 315 -6.92 6.74 -15.63
CA ILE A 315 -6.78 7.07 -17.06
C ILE A 315 -6.33 5.81 -17.79
N GLN A 316 -6.64 5.59 -19.06
CA GLN A 316 -6.19 4.40 -19.80
C GLN A 316 -4.63 4.27 -19.83
N ASN A 317 -4.13 3.06 -20.13
CA ASN A 317 -2.70 2.75 -20.33
C ASN A 317 -1.78 3.14 -19.16
N GLY A 318 -2.22 2.87 -17.94
CA GLY A 318 -1.44 3.08 -16.73
C GLY A 318 -1.39 4.53 -16.25
N GLY A 319 -2.23 5.43 -16.76
CA GLY A 319 -2.21 6.85 -16.35
C GLY A 319 -1.95 7.84 -17.49
N TYR A 320 -1.79 7.37 -18.74
CA TYR A 320 -1.58 8.24 -19.90
C TYR A 320 -2.29 7.67 -21.14
N ASP A 321 -3.44 8.23 -21.50
CA ASP A 321 -4.11 7.91 -22.76
C ASP A 321 -3.35 8.58 -23.90
N ARG A 322 -2.52 7.78 -24.59
CA ARG A 322 -1.72 8.22 -25.73
C ARG A 322 -2.54 8.51 -26.97
N THR A 323 -3.71 7.89 -27.12
CA THR A 323 -4.57 8.09 -28.29
C THR A 323 -5.21 9.47 -28.25
N ASN A 324 -5.65 9.90 -27.06
CA ASN A 324 -6.28 11.21 -26.86
C ASN A 324 -5.35 12.27 -26.24
N LEU A 325 -4.09 11.92 -25.97
CA LEU A 325 -3.08 12.78 -25.34
C LEU A 325 -3.51 13.31 -23.95
N VAL A 326 -4.14 12.44 -23.16
CA VAL A 326 -4.64 12.76 -21.81
C VAL A 326 -3.71 12.19 -20.75
N GLY A 327 -3.24 13.05 -19.85
CA GLY A 327 -2.29 12.72 -18.78
C GLY A 327 -0.85 13.17 -19.09
N PRO A 328 0.17 12.66 -18.37
CA PRO A 328 0.07 11.65 -17.31
C PRO A 328 -0.77 12.15 -16.12
N GLY A 329 -1.52 11.25 -15.50
CA GLY A 329 -2.32 11.55 -14.32
C GLY A 329 -2.63 10.30 -13.50
N ALA A 330 -2.78 10.51 -12.20
CA ALA A 330 -3.07 9.44 -11.25
C ALA A 330 -4.56 9.30 -10.91
N GLY A 331 -4.93 8.14 -10.37
CA GLY A 331 -6.29 7.81 -9.98
C GLY A 331 -6.79 8.61 -8.77
N GLU A 332 -8.10 8.80 -8.66
CA GLU A 332 -8.76 9.46 -7.52
C GLU A 332 -9.71 8.52 -6.82
N ILE A 333 -10.15 8.88 -5.61
CA ILE A 333 -11.18 8.13 -4.88
C ILE A 333 -12.29 9.09 -4.47
N ILE A 334 -13.52 8.72 -4.81
CA ILE A 334 -14.74 9.33 -4.29
C ILE A 334 -15.54 8.30 -3.49
N ARG A 335 -16.46 8.76 -2.65
CA ARG A 335 -17.54 7.91 -2.11
C ARG A 335 -18.90 8.50 -2.43
N ILE A 336 -19.87 7.63 -2.73
CA ILE A 336 -21.24 7.97 -3.10
C ILE A 336 -22.17 7.43 -2.03
N TRP A 337 -22.96 8.32 -1.43
CA TRP A 337 -23.93 8.01 -0.40
C TRP A 337 -25.26 7.50 -0.99
N PRO A 338 -26.12 6.84 -0.19
CA PRO A 338 -27.41 6.33 -0.65
C PRO A 338 -28.38 7.40 -1.19
N ASP A 339 -28.12 8.68 -0.95
CA ASP A 339 -28.88 9.83 -1.44
C ASP A 339 -28.24 10.51 -2.66
N ASP A 340 -27.23 9.87 -3.26
CA ASP A 340 -26.44 10.34 -4.41
C ASP A 340 -25.57 11.57 -4.15
N SER A 341 -25.52 12.06 -2.92
CA SER A 341 -24.45 12.97 -2.53
C SER A 341 -23.11 12.21 -2.57
N TRP A 342 -22.04 12.90 -2.93
CA TRP A 342 -20.72 12.28 -2.98
C TRP A 342 -19.63 13.17 -2.42
N ASP A 343 -18.61 12.55 -1.86
CA ASP A 343 -17.43 13.23 -1.32
C ASP A 343 -16.20 12.88 -2.15
N LEU A 344 -15.34 13.87 -2.38
CA LEU A 344 -13.99 13.62 -2.86
C LEU A 344 -13.14 13.20 -1.67
N LEU A 345 -12.49 12.03 -1.74
CA LEU A 345 -11.66 11.52 -0.66
C LEU A 345 -10.18 11.72 -0.96
N ILE A 346 -9.76 11.39 -2.19
CA ILE A 346 -8.39 11.54 -2.68
C ILE A 346 -8.48 12.17 -4.06
N GLY A 347 -7.79 13.29 -4.26
CA GLY A 347 -7.81 13.99 -5.54
C GLY A 347 -7.58 15.49 -5.45
N MET A 348 -7.85 16.21 -6.55
CA MET A 348 -7.71 17.68 -6.59
C MET A 348 -9.02 18.39 -6.22
N PRO A 349 -9.01 19.51 -5.48
CA PRO A 349 -10.24 20.23 -5.20
C PRO A 349 -10.89 20.78 -6.47
N ARG A 350 -12.24 20.81 -6.55
CA ARG A 350 -12.95 21.33 -7.73
C ARG A 350 -14.41 21.75 -7.46
N ASP A 351 -14.92 22.64 -8.31
CA ASP A 351 -16.33 23.01 -8.36
C ASP A 351 -17.19 21.94 -9.01
N THR A 352 -18.37 21.70 -8.44
CA THR A 352 -19.35 20.73 -8.93
C THR A 352 -20.76 21.27 -8.73
N PRO A 353 -21.79 20.71 -9.39
CA PRO A 353 -23.18 21.08 -9.13
C PRO A 353 -23.65 20.82 -7.69
N GLN A 354 -22.96 19.95 -6.93
CA GLN A 354 -23.21 19.72 -5.49
C GLN A 354 -22.33 20.61 -4.58
N GLY A 355 -21.73 21.68 -5.14
CA GLY A 355 -20.81 22.58 -4.45
C GLY A 355 -19.33 22.22 -4.64
N PHE A 356 -18.46 23.04 -4.06
CA PHE A 356 -17.02 22.84 -4.10
C PHE A 356 -16.63 21.60 -3.28
N LYS A 357 -15.86 20.69 -3.89
CA LYS A 357 -15.40 19.44 -3.26
C LYS A 357 -13.91 19.54 -2.97
N TYR A 358 -13.55 19.45 -1.69
CA TYR A 358 -12.18 19.21 -1.26
C TYR A 358 -11.93 17.71 -1.05
N PRO A 359 -10.72 17.19 -1.30
CA PRO A 359 -10.36 15.85 -0.88
C PRO A 359 -10.31 15.78 0.64
N LEU A 360 -11.24 15.04 1.26
CA LEU A 360 -11.37 14.99 2.72
C LEU A 360 -10.12 14.43 3.42
N SER A 361 -9.29 13.66 2.71
CA SER A 361 -8.01 13.16 3.24
C SER A 361 -6.85 14.17 3.15
N GLY A 362 -7.01 15.26 2.39
CA GLY A 362 -5.92 16.19 2.05
C GLY A 362 -4.85 15.59 1.12
N ILE A 363 -5.07 14.40 0.56
CA ILE A 363 -4.13 13.66 -0.30
C ILE A 363 -4.50 13.88 -1.79
N ALA A 364 -3.48 14.14 -2.61
CA ALA A 364 -3.61 14.34 -4.05
C ALA A 364 -3.88 13.01 -4.78
N PRO A 365 -4.23 13.05 -6.10
CA PRO A 365 -4.40 11.84 -6.90
C PRO A 365 -3.23 10.85 -6.77
N GLY A 366 -3.55 9.56 -6.79
CA GLY A 366 -2.59 8.47 -6.66
C GLY A 366 -1.96 8.34 -5.28
N PHE A 367 -2.61 8.84 -4.24
CA PHE A 367 -2.04 8.93 -2.90
C PHE A 367 -0.76 9.77 -2.83
N ASP A 368 -0.76 10.96 -3.46
CA ASP A 368 0.46 11.76 -3.70
C ASP A 368 1.52 10.99 -4.52
N ASN A 369 1.11 10.19 -5.50
CA ASN A 369 2.00 9.54 -6.45
C ASN A 369 1.45 9.61 -7.87
N ILE A 370 2.08 10.41 -8.74
CA ILE A 370 1.67 10.57 -10.14
C ILE A 370 1.83 9.27 -10.96
N PHE A 371 2.74 8.39 -10.53
CA PHE A 371 2.96 7.10 -11.17
C PHE A 371 1.88 6.08 -10.81
N SER A 372 1.10 6.32 -9.75
CA SER A 372 -0.07 5.53 -9.37
C SER A 372 -1.28 5.82 -10.28
N GLY A 373 -1.17 5.42 -11.54
CA GLY A 373 -2.17 5.69 -12.57
C GLY A 373 -3.55 5.13 -12.24
N TYR A 374 -3.60 3.98 -11.56
CA TYR A 374 -4.85 3.27 -11.23
C TYR A 374 -5.05 3.16 -9.73
N THR A 375 -6.30 3.37 -9.29
CA THR A 375 -6.83 2.79 -8.04
C THR A 375 -7.38 1.41 -8.38
N TRP A 376 -6.50 0.42 -8.39
CA TRP A 376 -6.68 -0.80 -9.17
C TRP A 376 -7.72 -1.76 -8.58
N ARG A 377 -7.62 -2.07 -7.29
CA ARG A 377 -8.60 -2.93 -6.60
C ARG A 377 -8.92 -2.38 -5.23
N MET A 378 -10.15 -2.61 -4.79
CA MET A 378 -10.62 -2.30 -3.44
C MET A 378 -11.18 -3.57 -2.79
N CYS A 379 -10.94 -3.76 -1.50
CA CYS A 379 -11.44 -4.91 -0.73
C CYS A 379 -11.69 -4.50 0.72
N VAL A 380 -12.78 -4.98 1.31
CA VAL A 380 -13.02 -4.83 2.74
C VAL A 380 -12.60 -6.10 3.47
N HIS A 381 -11.78 -5.95 4.50
CA HIS A 381 -11.31 -7.04 5.35
C HIS A 381 -11.24 -6.57 6.80
N ASP A 382 -11.84 -7.33 7.71
CA ASP A 382 -11.85 -7.08 9.16
C ASP A 382 -12.26 -5.65 9.58
N GLY A 383 -13.21 -5.06 8.83
CA GLY A 383 -13.73 -3.71 9.09
C GLY A 383 -12.86 -2.57 8.55
N TRP A 384 -11.85 -2.88 7.73
CA TRP A 384 -11.02 -1.91 7.03
C TRP A 384 -11.23 -1.99 5.52
N LEU A 385 -11.23 -0.84 4.86
CA LEU A 385 -11.15 -0.75 3.41
C LEU A 385 -9.69 -0.72 2.99
N TYR A 386 -9.29 -1.62 2.11
CA TYR A 386 -7.98 -1.70 1.47
C TYR A 386 -8.05 -1.31 0.00
N VAL A 387 -7.03 -0.63 -0.51
CA VAL A 387 -6.93 -0.19 -1.91
C VAL A 387 -5.52 -0.44 -2.44
N THR A 388 -5.41 -1.09 -3.59
CA THR A 388 -4.14 -1.28 -4.31
C THR A 388 -4.00 -0.32 -5.49
N THR A 389 -2.77 0.00 -5.89
CA THR A 389 -2.50 0.84 -7.07
C THR A 389 -1.85 0.07 -8.24
N PHE A 390 -1.77 0.74 -9.40
CA PHE A 390 -0.86 0.43 -10.51
C PHE A 390 0.20 1.51 -10.55
N ASP A 391 1.48 1.17 -10.43
CA ASP A 391 2.60 2.10 -10.46
C ASP A 391 3.51 1.84 -11.68
N TRP A 392 3.66 2.81 -12.59
CA TRP A 392 4.51 2.62 -13.78
C TRP A 392 5.95 3.12 -13.65
N SER A 393 6.38 3.59 -12.48
CA SER A 393 7.74 4.14 -12.30
C SER A 393 8.82 3.11 -12.62
N VAL A 394 8.57 1.82 -12.37
CA VAL A 394 9.51 0.72 -12.70
C VAL A 394 9.85 0.66 -14.20
N PHE A 395 8.96 1.10 -15.09
CA PHE A 395 9.22 1.08 -16.53
C PHE A 395 10.12 2.24 -16.99
N LEU A 396 10.26 3.30 -16.19
CA LEU A 396 11.01 4.50 -16.56
C LEU A 396 12.50 4.24 -16.76
N GLN A 397 13.07 3.28 -16.04
CA GLN A 397 14.47 2.87 -16.20
C GLN A 397 14.79 2.35 -17.62
N TYR A 398 13.76 2.00 -18.40
CA TYR A 398 13.87 1.52 -19.78
C TYR A 398 13.37 2.53 -20.82
N ALA A 399 12.97 3.74 -20.41
CA ALA A 399 12.36 4.72 -21.33
C ALA A 399 13.39 5.30 -22.32
N HIS A 400 13.13 5.16 -23.62
CA HIS A 400 13.97 5.73 -24.67
C HIS A 400 13.58 7.19 -24.96
N ARG A 401 14.44 8.15 -24.59
CA ARG A 401 14.20 9.60 -24.67
C ARG A 401 12.94 10.03 -23.89
N PRO A 402 13.05 10.23 -22.56
CA PRO A 402 11.92 10.73 -21.77
C PRO A 402 11.38 12.03 -22.37
N SER A 403 10.06 12.20 -22.35
CA SER A 403 9.42 13.45 -22.79
C SER A 403 10.06 14.65 -22.07
N PRO A 404 10.04 15.87 -22.64
CA PRO A 404 10.55 17.05 -21.94
C PRO A 404 9.93 17.22 -20.54
N THR A 405 8.66 16.82 -20.38
CA THR A 405 7.98 16.72 -19.09
C THR A 405 8.67 15.70 -18.19
N ALA A 406 8.82 14.44 -18.60
CA ALA A 406 9.55 13.42 -17.82
C ALA A 406 11.00 13.84 -17.52
N LYS A 407 11.68 14.54 -18.43
CA LYS A 407 13.04 15.04 -18.22
C LYS A 407 13.08 16.15 -17.15
N ARG A 408 12.20 17.17 -17.24
CA ARG A 408 12.06 18.21 -16.20
C ARG A 408 11.61 17.65 -14.85
N LEU A 409 10.85 16.55 -14.85
CA LEU A 409 10.39 15.86 -13.64
C LEU A 409 11.50 15.08 -12.92
N VAL A 410 12.64 14.83 -13.58
CA VAL A 410 13.69 13.87 -13.17
C VAL A 410 15.04 14.57 -12.95
N ASP A 411 15.14 15.87 -13.20
CA ASP A 411 16.39 16.65 -13.03
C ASP A 411 16.93 16.66 -11.57
N ALA A 412 16.20 16.08 -10.60
CA ALA A 412 16.61 15.91 -9.20
C ALA A 412 16.92 14.45 -8.76
N VAL A 413 16.48 13.42 -9.50
CA VAL A 413 16.53 11.99 -9.09
C VAL A 413 16.72 11.10 -10.33
N SER A 414 17.60 10.09 -10.33
CA SER A 414 17.76 9.22 -11.51
C SER A 414 16.54 8.29 -11.72
N PHE A 415 16.33 7.82 -12.96
CA PHE A 415 15.25 6.85 -13.23
C PHE A 415 15.42 5.53 -12.49
N GLU A 416 16.66 5.09 -12.30
CA GLU A 416 16.99 3.93 -11.49
C GLU A 416 16.56 4.13 -10.04
N GLN A 417 16.85 5.30 -9.45
CA GLN A 417 16.44 5.62 -8.09
C GLN A 417 14.91 5.72 -7.97
N LEU A 418 14.21 6.28 -8.96
CA LEU A 418 12.74 6.27 -8.97
C LEU A 418 12.18 4.84 -8.92
N ALA A 419 12.73 3.93 -9.73
CA ALA A 419 12.31 2.53 -9.79
C ALA A 419 12.70 1.73 -8.53
N GLU A 420 13.86 2.00 -7.93
CA GLU A 420 14.33 1.27 -6.74
C GLU A 420 13.65 1.74 -5.46
N VAL A 421 13.41 3.04 -5.32
CA VAL A 421 12.87 3.63 -4.08
C VAL A 421 11.35 3.64 -4.06
N GLY A 422 10.70 3.99 -5.18
CA GLY A 422 9.24 4.10 -5.25
C GLY A 422 8.59 3.21 -6.31
N GLY A 423 9.34 2.27 -6.89
CA GLY A 423 8.77 1.24 -7.75
C GLY A 423 7.93 0.24 -6.96
N GLY A 424 6.88 -0.23 -7.63
CA GLY A 424 5.94 -1.21 -7.10
C GLY A 424 4.62 -0.59 -6.70
N PHE A 425 3.57 -1.42 -6.63
CA PHE A 425 2.25 -0.94 -6.23
C PHE A 425 2.23 -0.49 -4.77
N GLU A 426 1.26 0.36 -4.46
CA GLU A 426 0.96 0.77 -3.10
C GLU A 426 -0.28 0.05 -2.61
N LEU A 427 -0.29 -0.32 -1.34
CA LEU A 427 -1.46 -0.84 -0.64
C LEU A 427 -1.80 0.14 0.47
N TRP A 428 -2.98 0.71 0.42
CA TRP A 428 -3.49 1.66 1.40
C TRP A 428 -4.68 1.09 2.14
N ARG A 429 -4.95 1.63 3.31
CA ARG A 429 -6.13 1.26 4.10
C ARG A 429 -6.76 2.45 4.80
N THR A 430 -8.02 2.29 5.19
CA THR A 430 -8.75 3.24 6.04
C THR A 430 -9.85 2.55 6.83
N LYS A 431 -10.15 3.06 8.02
CA LYS A 431 -11.26 2.62 8.87
C LYS A 431 -12.52 3.45 8.70
N ASP A 432 -12.39 4.67 8.20
CA ASP A 432 -13.47 5.68 8.15
C ASP A 432 -13.70 6.28 6.75
N GLY A 433 -12.82 5.99 5.79
CA GLY A 433 -12.86 6.54 4.44
C GLY A 433 -12.12 7.85 4.24
N VAL A 434 -11.65 8.49 5.31
CA VAL A 434 -11.04 9.83 5.30
C VAL A 434 -9.57 9.75 5.71
N ASN A 435 -9.27 9.04 6.79
CA ASN A 435 -7.91 8.87 7.29
C ASN A 435 -7.29 7.64 6.64
N TRP A 436 -6.44 7.87 5.64
CA TRP A 436 -5.76 6.81 4.89
C TRP A 436 -4.33 6.58 5.42
N GLN A 437 -3.95 5.32 5.56
CA GLN A 437 -2.60 4.91 5.95
C GLN A 437 -2.04 3.94 4.91
N PRO A 438 -0.76 4.03 4.53
CA PRO A 438 -0.15 3.02 3.70
C PRO A 438 0.11 1.76 4.54
N VAL A 439 -0.17 0.62 3.94
CA VAL A 439 0.36 -0.69 4.34
C VAL A 439 1.74 -0.87 3.73
N THR A 440 1.89 -0.57 2.43
CA THR A 440 3.17 -0.55 1.69
C THR A 440 3.11 0.52 0.60
N ILE A 441 4.27 1.06 0.24
CA ILE A 441 4.44 2.00 -0.88
C ILE A 441 5.46 1.50 -1.92
N ASN A 442 5.87 0.23 -1.84
CA ASN A 442 7.00 -0.31 -2.61
C ASN A 442 6.77 -1.78 -3.05
N GLY A 443 5.52 -2.13 -3.36
CA GLY A 443 5.16 -3.47 -3.86
C GLY A 443 5.44 -4.60 -2.88
N LEU A 444 5.36 -4.33 -1.56
CA LEU A 444 5.78 -5.25 -0.48
C LEU A 444 7.24 -5.72 -0.65
N ASN A 445 8.13 -4.76 -0.91
CA ASN A 445 9.57 -4.92 -1.12
C ASN A 445 10.00 -5.56 -2.45
N ASN A 446 9.10 -5.64 -3.44
CA ASN A 446 9.43 -6.04 -4.81
C ASN A 446 8.98 -4.94 -5.80
N PRO A 447 9.91 -4.13 -6.34
CA PRO A 447 9.56 -3.03 -7.25
C PRO A 447 9.00 -3.50 -8.61
N TYR A 448 9.22 -4.77 -8.99
CA TYR A 448 8.64 -5.36 -10.19
C TYR A 448 7.17 -5.74 -10.03
N ASN A 449 6.66 -5.82 -8.79
CA ASN A 449 5.23 -5.88 -8.54
C ASN A 449 4.63 -4.49 -8.79
N TYR A 450 4.51 -4.08 -10.04
CA TYR A 450 3.97 -2.77 -10.41
C TYR A 450 2.45 -2.66 -10.19
N GLY A 451 1.79 -3.74 -9.78
CA GLY A 451 0.35 -3.78 -9.55
C GLY A 451 -0.10 -4.70 -8.44
N GLY A 452 -0.97 -4.21 -7.56
CA GLY A 452 -1.81 -5.07 -6.72
C GLY A 452 -3.08 -5.40 -7.49
N ARG A 453 -2.99 -6.36 -8.42
CA ARG A 453 -4.00 -6.56 -9.48
C ARG A 453 -5.38 -6.90 -8.95
N THR A 454 -5.45 -7.76 -7.93
CA THR A 454 -6.70 -8.19 -7.31
C THR A 454 -6.51 -8.56 -5.84
N MET A 455 -7.62 -8.61 -5.10
CA MET A 455 -7.67 -8.88 -3.66
C MET A 455 -8.93 -9.65 -3.31
N VAL A 456 -8.85 -10.55 -2.35
CA VAL A 456 -10.01 -11.24 -1.77
C VAL A 456 -9.82 -11.43 -0.26
N SER A 457 -10.86 -11.12 0.51
CA SER A 457 -10.92 -11.40 1.94
C SER A 457 -11.25 -12.88 2.14
N THR A 458 -10.45 -13.59 2.93
CA THR A 458 -10.61 -15.02 3.21
C THR A 458 -10.67 -15.28 4.72
N PRO A 459 -11.14 -16.46 5.16
CA PRO A 459 -11.04 -16.86 6.57
C PRO A 459 -9.61 -16.91 7.13
N HIS A 460 -8.58 -16.94 6.26
CA HIS A 460 -7.17 -17.00 6.64
C HIS A 460 -6.46 -15.65 6.54
N GLY A 461 -7.15 -14.59 6.13
CA GLY A 461 -6.57 -13.26 5.93
C GLY A 461 -6.90 -12.63 4.57
N LEU A 462 -6.27 -11.49 4.29
CA LEU A 462 -6.42 -10.76 3.04
C LEU A 462 -5.43 -11.28 1.99
N ALA A 463 -5.92 -11.98 0.97
CA ALA A 463 -5.11 -12.41 -0.15
C ALA A 463 -4.97 -11.30 -1.20
N VAL A 464 -3.75 -11.07 -1.69
CA VAL A 464 -3.41 -10.07 -2.72
C VAL A 464 -2.65 -10.76 -3.85
N GLY A 465 -3.12 -10.61 -5.08
CA GLY A 465 -2.46 -11.12 -6.28
C GLY A 465 -1.84 -9.99 -7.08
N THR A 466 -0.59 -10.13 -7.52
CA THR A 466 0.14 -9.04 -8.16
C THR A 466 0.01 -9.02 -9.69
N ALA A 467 0.44 -7.92 -10.30
CA ALA A 467 0.88 -7.86 -11.69
C ALA A 467 2.39 -7.65 -11.69
N ASN A 468 3.12 -8.57 -12.33
CA ASN A 468 4.57 -8.53 -12.48
C ASN A 468 4.94 -9.26 -13.76
N VAL A 469 5.32 -8.50 -14.79
CA VAL A 469 5.58 -9.02 -16.14
C VAL A 469 7.03 -9.38 -16.35
N PHE A 470 7.90 -9.09 -15.39
CA PHE A 470 9.36 -9.14 -15.53
C PHE A 470 9.91 -10.56 -15.32
N GLY A 471 9.07 -11.59 -15.45
CA GLY A 471 9.45 -12.99 -15.27
C GLY A 471 10.38 -13.48 -16.39
N GLY A 472 11.36 -14.29 -16.01
CA GLY A 472 12.40 -14.80 -16.91
C GLY A 472 13.61 -13.89 -16.90
N LYS A 473 14.09 -13.48 -18.07
CA LYS A 473 15.24 -12.58 -18.16
C LYS A 473 14.79 -11.13 -18.36
N SER A 474 15.37 -10.23 -17.59
CA SER A 474 15.18 -8.78 -17.74
C SER A 474 16.53 -8.08 -17.96
N PRO A 475 16.54 -6.95 -18.68
CA PRO A 475 17.76 -6.21 -18.89
C PRO A 475 18.21 -5.52 -17.59
N ALA A 476 19.47 -5.76 -17.24
CA ALA A 476 20.18 -5.09 -16.16
C ALA A 476 21.33 -4.25 -16.73
N ARG A 477 21.60 -3.11 -16.10
CA ARG A 477 22.61 -2.14 -16.55
C ARG A 477 23.96 -2.44 -15.89
N PHE A 478 24.94 -2.85 -16.68
CA PHE A 478 26.32 -3.02 -16.24
C PHE A 478 27.21 -1.91 -16.80
N ALA A 479 28.45 -1.78 -16.30
CA ALA A 479 29.43 -0.85 -16.85
C ALA A 479 29.71 -1.09 -18.35
N SER A 480 29.54 -2.33 -18.82
CA SER A 480 29.67 -2.75 -20.22
C SER A 480 28.42 -2.49 -21.08
N GLY A 481 27.32 -1.97 -20.49
CA GLY A 481 26.03 -1.79 -21.16
C GLY A 481 24.93 -2.72 -20.63
N TRP A 482 23.80 -2.73 -21.32
CA TRP A 482 22.64 -3.55 -20.97
C TRP A 482 22.89 -5.04 -21.27
N GLN A 483 22.52 -5.91 -20.34
CA GLN A 483 22.55 -7.36 -20.52
C GLN A 483 21.28 -7.99 -19.93
N TYR A 484 20.67 -8.94 -20.64
CA TYR A 484 19.55 -9.71 -20.11
C TYR A 484 20.06 -10.76 -19.13
N VAL A 485 19.63 -10.65 -17.88
CA VAL A 485 19.99 -11.56 -16.79
C VAL A 485 18.71 -12.16 -16.18
N GLU A 486 18.83 -13.32 -15.54
CA GLU A 486 17.72 -13.91 -14.80
C GLU A 486 17.20 -12.93 -13.75
N ASN A 487 15.88 -12.71 -13.75
CA ASN A 487 15.21 -11.87 -12.78
C ASN A 487 14.50 -12.75 -11.73
N PRO A 488 15.12 -12.99 -10.55
CA PRO A 488 14.52 -13.84 -9.52
C PRO A 488 13.27 -13.22 -8.88
N ASP A 489 13.10 -11.90 -8.99
CA ASP A 489 11.96 -11.14 -8.48
C ASP A 489 10.88 -10.88 -9.56
N GLY A 490 11.09 -11.42 -10.75
CA GLY A 490 10.16 -11.37 -11.87
C GLY A 490 9.07 -12.45 -11.81
N GLY A 491 7.91 -12.14 -12.40
CA GLY A 491 6.73 -13.01 -12.38
C GLY A 491 5.84 -12.74 -11.18
N THR A 492 4.54 -13.05 -11.29
CA THR A 492 3.58 -12.63 -10.27
C THR A 492 3.80 -13.29 -8.90
N GLU A 493 3.41 -12.58 -7.85
CA GLU A 493 3.41 -13.06 -6.47
C GLU A 493 1.97 -13.13 -5.95
N ILE A 494 1.77 -14.00 -4.96
CA ILE A 494 0.53 -14.11 -4.21
C ILE A 494 0.89 -13.92 -2.76
N LEU A 495 0.23 -12.97 -2.12
CA LEU A 495 0.53 -12.50 -0.77
C LEU A 495 -0.68 -12.73 0.13
N LEU A 496 -0.43 -13.04 1.40
CA LEU A 496 -1.47 -13.21 2.41
C LEU A 496 -1.15 -12.33 3.61
N GLY A 497 -2.03 -11.36 3.89
CA GLY A 497 -2.02 -10.56 5.11
C GLY A 497 -2.77 -11.25 6.23
N ASP A 498 -2.07 -11.64 7.29
CA ASP A 498 -2.60 -12.33 8.47
C ASP A 498 -1.93 -11.78 9.74
N HIS A 499 -2.73 -11.45 10.75
CA HIS A 499 -2.27 -10.92 12.03
C HIS A 499 -1.37 -11.88 12.82
N ASN A 500 -1.43 -13.18 12.54
CA ASN A 500 -0.56 -14.17 13.16
C ASN A 500 0.86 -14.14 12.62
N ILE A 501 1.09 -13.51 11.46
CA ILE A 501 2.41 -13.38 10.84
C ILE A 501 3.21 -12.33 11.60
N LYS A 502 4.43 -12.73 12.00
CA LYS A 502 5.39 -11.85 12.68
C LYS A 502 6.48 -11.40 11.69
N PRO A 503 6.83 -10.09 11.67
CA PRO A 503 7.76 -9.54 10.67
C PRO A 503 9.19 -10.11 10.77
N TYR A 504 9.64 -10.38 12.00
CA TYR A 504 10.92 -11.02 12.28
C TYR A 504 10.79 -12.05 13.40
N GLU A 505 11.23 -13.28 13.12
CA GLU A 505 11.36 -14.30 14.14
C GLU A 505 12.78 -14.33 14.67
N THR A 506 12.95 -13.79 15.88
CA THR A 506 14.20 -13.92 16.62
C THR A 506 14.52 -15.40 16.88
N PRO A 507 15.78 -15.84 16.70
CA PRO A 507 16.20 -17.21 17.04
C PRO A 507 15.88 -17.57 18.49
N ALA A 508 15.77 -18.87 18.78
CA ALA A 508 15.68 -19.33 20.16
C ALA A 508 17.05 -19.18 20.87
N PRO A 509 17.08 -18.91 22.18
CA PRO A 509 18.33 -18.91 22.94
C PRO A 509 18.98 -20.30 22.93
N VAL A 510 20.28 -20.35 22.66
CA VAL A 510 21.05 -21.61 22.59
C VAL A 510 21.21 -22.20 24.00
N ARG A 511 20.54 -23.32 24.30
CA ARG A 511 20.55 -23.95 25.62
C ARG A 511 21.88 -24.67 25.89
N SER A 512 22.24 -24.80 27.17
CA SER A 512 23.55 -25.29 27.65
C SER A 512 23.92 -26.72 27.23
N ALA A 513 22.97 -27.57 26.82
CA ALA A 513 23.25 -28.94 26.38
C ALA A 513 23.84 -29.03 24.95
N GLU A 514 23.69 -28.00 24.12
CA GLU A 514 24.08 -28.01 22.69
C GLU A 514 25.49 -27.44 22.44
N VAL A 515 26.13 -26.86 23.45
CA VAL A 515 27.46 -26.22 23.35
C VAL A 515 28.43 -26.98 24.25
N ALA A 516 28.77 -28.22 23.88
CA ALA A 516 29.68 -29.06 24.65
C ALA A 516 31.17 -28.69 24.49
N ASP A 517 31.55 -27.83 23.54
CA ASP A 517 32.97 -27.59 23.22
C ASP A 517 33.31 -26.10 23.03
N ILE A 518 33.47 -25.35 24.12
CA ILE A 518 34.47 -24.27 24.21
C ILE A 518 34.96 -24.22 25.67
N ALA A 519 36.25 -24.42 25.87
CA ALA A 519 36.90 -24.42 27.18
C ALA A 519 36.75 -23.07 27.92
N ALA A 520 35.71 -22.95 28.76
CA ALA A 520 35.53 -21.83 29.67
C ALA A 520 35.63 -22.30 31.14
N PRO A 521 36.43 -21.64 32.00
CA PRO A 521 36.58 -22.02 33.39
C PRO A 521 35.32 -21.69 34.22
N LYS A 522 34.97 -22.63 35.11
CA LYS A 522 34.02 -22.61 36.25
C LYS A 522 32.93 -21.51 36.31
N ARG A 523 31.68 -21.97 36.19
CA ARG A 523 30.48 -21.55 36.97
C ARG A 523 30.05 -20.07 36.94
N THR A 524 30.31 -19.33 35.88
CA THR A 524 29.66 -18.03 35.66
C THR A 524 28.17 -18.24 35.27
N ARG A 525 27.24 -17.48 35.87
CA ARG A 525 25.83 -17.50 35.45
C ARG A 525 25.77 -16.94 34.03
N ARG A 526 25.53 -17.82 33.05
CA ARG A 526 25.40 -17.45 31.64
C ARG A 526 24.23 -16.48 31.47
N CYS A 527 24.51 -15.36 30.81
CA CYS A 527 23.52 -14.35 30.43
C CYS A 527 23.49 -14.28 28.91
N ASP A 528 22.31 -14.31 28.30
CA ASP A 528 22.24 -14.20 26.85
C ASP A 528 22.55 -12.77 26.40
N ILE A 529 21.97 -11.77 27.08
CA ILE A 529 22.01 -10.37 26.66
C ILE A 529 22.21 -9.43 27.87
N ALA A 530 23.29 -8.67 27.86
CA ALA A 530 23.48 -7.53 28.75
C ALA A 530 23.05 -6.24 28.03
N ILE A 531 22.22 -5.42 28.68
CA ILE A 531 21.61 -4.25 28.06
C ILE A 531 21.81 -3.00 28.93
N THR A 532 22.18 -1.87 28.32
CA THR A 532 22.08 -0.56 28.96
C THR A 532 20.99 0.28 28.28
N GLY A 533 20.35 1.18 29.03
CA GLY A 533 19.26 2.03 28.52
C GLY A 533 17.92 1.30 28.45
N CYS A 534 17.74 0.25 29.26
CA CYS A 534 16.57 -0.64 29.24
C CYS A 534 15.27 0.09 29.61
N THR A 535 15.37 1.08 30.48
CA THR A 535 14.21 1.83 31.02
C THR A 535 13.81 3.01 30.13
N GLY A 536 14.55 3.26 29.05
CA GLY A 536 14.20 4.27 28.06
C GLY A 536 13.16 3.75 27.04
N PHE A 537 12.67 4.66 26.20
CA PHE A 537 11.58 4.41 25.25
C PHE A 537 11.79 3.18 24.34
N ILE A 538 12.98 3.01 23.77
CA ILE A 538 13.30 1.82 22.94
C ILE A 538 13.38 0.56 23.81
N GLY A 539 14.00 0.66 24.99
CA GLY A 539 14.19 -0.48 25.89
C GLY A 539 12.88 -1.07 26.41
N THR A 540 11.92 -0.23 26.79
CA THR A 540 10.60 -0.68 27.27
C THR A 540 9.79 -1.39 26.19
N ASN A 541 10.06 -1.13 24.91
CA ASN A 541 9.46 -1.82 23.77
C ASN A 541 10.23 -3.09 23.36
N LEU A 542 11.54 -3.14 23.60
CA LEU A 542 12.42 -4.26 23.25
C LEU A 542 12.36 -5.41 24.27
N ILE A 543 12.45 -5.10 25.56
CA ILE A 543 12.58 -6.09 26.65
C ILE A 543 11.44 -7.12 26.61
N PRO A 544 10.15 -6.75 26.48
CA PRO A 544 9.07 -7.73 26.42
C PRO A 544 9.23 -8.75 25.27
N LYS A 545 9.75 -8.31 24.11
CA LYS A 545 9.94 -9.20 22.95
C LYS A 545 11.05 -10.21 23.18
N LEU A 546 12.15 -9.81 23.83
CA LEU A 546 13.25 -10.70 24.19
C LEU A 546 12.82 -11.74 25.25
N LEU A 547 12.10 -11.28 26.28
CA LEU A 547 11.58 -12.17 27.34
C LEU A 547 10.59 -13.20 26.77
N ALA A 548 9.69 -12.78 25.89
CA ALA A 548 8.73 -13.68 25.22
C ALA A 548 9.40 -14.78 24.37
N LYS A 549 10.65 -14.56 23.93
CA LYS A 549 11.45 -15.55 23.19
C LYS A 549 12.34 -16.42 24.09
N GLY A 550 12.33 -16.18 25.40
CA GLY A 550 13.03 -16.99 26.38
C GLY A 550 14.44 -16.52 26.74
N TYR A 551 14.87 -15.34 26.27
CA TYR A 551 16.20 -14.82 26.54
C TYR A 551 16.37 -14.43 28.01
N THR A 552 17.55 -14.72 28.56
CA THR A 552 17.99 -14.20 29.86
C THR A 552 18.68 -12.84 29.68
N ILE A 553 18.27 -11.86 30.48
CA ILE A 553 18.65 -10.45 30.33
C ILE A 553 19.28 -9.94 31.62
N ARG A 554 20.40 -9.23 31.52
CA ARG A 554 20.85 -8.30 32.56
C ARG A 554 20.63 -6.88 32.11
N ALA A 555 19.87 -6.13 32.89
CA ALA A 555 19.49 -4.76 32.57
C ALA A 555 20.19 -3.80 33.53
N LEU A 556 21.05 -2.92 32.99
CA LEU A 556 21.56 -1.78 33.75
C LEU A 556 20.45 -0.75 33.88
N VAL A 557 20.09 -0.42 35.11
CA VAL A 557 19.04 0.55 35.44
C VAL A 557 19.59 1.62 36.39
N LEU A 558 19.11 2.85 36.24
CA LEU A 558 19.41 3.88 37.22
C LEU A 558 18.62 3.59 38.51
N PRO A 559 19.11 4.02 39.68
CA PRO A 559 18.39 3.84 40.94
C PRO A 559 16.94 4.30 40.85
N GLY A 560 16.00 3.43 41.21
CA GLY A 560 14.56 3.73 41.21
C GLY A 560 13.88 3.76 39.84
N THR A 561 14.56 3.40 38.74
CA THR A 561 13.93 3.35 37.40
C THR A 561 13.55 1.94 36.94
N GLY A 562 13.85 0.90 37.72
CA GLY A 562 13.67 -0.50 37.33
C GLY A 562 12.22 -0.93 37.12
N ASP A 563 11.28 -0.30 37.84
CA ASP A 563 9.87 -0.68 37.91
C ASP A 563 9.11 -0.56 36.58
N VAL A 564 9.67 0.13 35.58
CA VAL A 564 9.09 0.22 34.23
C VAL A 564 9.27 -1.06 33.41
N LEU A 565 10.16 -1.96 33.86
CA LEU A 565 10.44 -3.24 33.20
C LEU A 565 9.52 -4.35 33.74
N PRO A 566 9.18 -5.36 32.93
CA PRO A 566 8.38 -6.48 33.39
C PRO A 566 9.07 -7.24 34.53
N ASP A 567 8.33 -7.56 35.59
CA ASP A 567 8.79 -8.48 36.62
C ASP A 567 8.87 -9.91 36.04
N SER A 568 10.09 -10.41 35.87
CA SER A 568 10.35 -11.70 35.27
C SER A 568 11.59 -12.37 35.88
N PRO A 569 11.57 -13.68 36.14
CA PRO A 569 12.76 -14.40 36.60
C PRO A 569 13.88 -14.45 35.55
N GLN A 570 13.60 -14.05 34.31
CA GLN A 570 14.56 -14.02 33.20
C GLN A 570 15.25 -12.66 33.06
N ILE A 571 14.87 -11.65 33.85
CA ILE A 571 15.55 -10.36 33.90
C ILE A 571 16.21 -10.14 35.26
N GLU A 572 17.49 -9.81 35.26
CA GLU A 572 18.24 -9.40 36.44
C GLU A 572 18.55 -7.91 36.33
N LEU A 573 18.05 -7.13 37.30
CA LEU A 573 18.27 -5.69 37.36
C LEU A 573 19.60 -5.41 38.07
N ILE A 574 20.48 -4.67 37.40
CA ILE A 574 21.74 -4.18 37.95
C ILE A 574 21.61 -2.67 38.12
N GLU A 575 21.42 -2.22 39.35
CA GLU A 575 21.42 -0.79 39.65
C GLU A 575 22.83 -0.21 39.51
N GLY A 576 22.95 0.89 38.77
CA GLY A 576 24.21 1.60 38.54
C GLY A 576 24.18 2.51 37.32
N GLY A 577 25.22 3.33 37.16
CA GLY A 577 25.41 4.19 35.98
C GLY A 577 26.57 3.73 35.10
N LEU A 578 26.77 4.37 33.95
CA LEU A 578 27.92 4.08 33.07
C LEU A 578 29.28 4.52 33.68
N GLY A 579 29.27 5.32 34.74
CA GLY A 579 30.46 5.64 35.54
C GLY A 579 30.80 4.60 36.62
N ASP A 580 29.88 3.67 36.92
CA ASP A 580 30.07 2.65 37.96
C ASP A 580 30.70 1.39 37.36
N THR A 581 32.01 1.25 37.49
CA THR A 581 32.76 0.13 36.92
C THR A 581 32.39 -1.22 37.52
N ASP A 582 31.95 -1.27 38.78
CA ASP A 582 31.58 -2.51 39.46
C ASP A 582 30.22 -2.99 38.97
N ALA A 583 29.26 -2.08 38.81
CA ALA A 583 27.98 -2.39 38.19
C ALA A 583 28.15 -2.88 36.74
N LEU A 584 29.02 -2.23 35.96
CA LEU A 584 29.31 -2.65 34.59
C LEU A 584 29.98 -4.03 34.52
N ALA A 585 30.86 -4.37 35.47
CA ALA A 585 31.45 -5.71 35.55
C ALA A 585 30.39 -6.80 35.80
N ARG A 586 29.46 -6.57 36.74
CA ARG A 586 28.33 -7.48 37.01
C ARG A 586 27.40 -7.62 35.81
N LEU A 587 27.11 -6.48 35.14
CA LEU A 587 26.23 -6.42 33.98
C LEU A 587 26.69 -7.37 32.86
N VAL A 588 27.98 -7.38 32.54
CA VAL A 588 28.51 -8.07 31.36
C VAL A 588 29.07 -9.48 31.62
N GLU A 589 29.10 -9.92 32.88
CA GLU A 589 29.67 -11.22 33.28
C GLU A 589 29.01 -12.40 32.53
N GLY A 590 29.72 -13.07 31.63
CA GLY A 590 29.16 -14.20 30.88
C GLY A 590 28.08 -13.83 29.86
N ALA A 591 27.92 -12.54 29.54
CA ALA A 591 26.98 -12.05 28.52
C ALA A 591 27.52 -12.32 27.11
N ARG A 592 26.74 -12.99 26.27
CA ARG A 592 27.14 -13.26 24.86
C ARG A 592 26.88 -12.08 23.93
N VAL A 593 25.79 -11.37 24.15
CA VAL A 593 25.46 -10.14 23.42
C VAL A 593 25.45 -8.98 24.42
N VAL A 594 26.09 -7.88 24.05
CA VAL A 594 26.04 -6.63 24.82
C VAL A 594 25.40 -5.56 23.97
N LEU A 595 24.23 -5.06 24.37
CA LEU A 595 23.47 -4.04 23.66
C LEU A 595 23.54 -2.71 24.43
N HIS A 596 24.21 -1.73 23.82
CA HIS A 596 24.44 -0.43 24.43
C HIS A 596 23.51 0.63 23.83
N MET A 597 22.42 0.95 24.55
CA MET A 597 21.45 1.99 24.17
C MET A 597 21.49 3.23 25.06
N ALA A 598 22.08 3.13 26.25
CA ALA A 598 22.17 4.26 27.18
C ALA A 598 22.94 5.43 26.57
N ALA A 599 22.33 6.62 26.57
CA ALA A 599 22.95 7.87 26.17
C ALA A 599 22.16 9.05 26.76
N ARG A 600 22.83 10.19 26.94
CA ARG A 600 22.18 11.49 27.04
C ARG A 600 21.95 12.07 25.64
N LEU A 601 20.83 12.74 25.45
CA LEU A 601 20.42 13.32 24.16
C LEU A 601 20.87 14.78 24.03
N ALA A 602 20.93 15.28 22.80
CA ALA A 602 21.19 16.69 22.53
C ALA A 602 20.22 17.61 23.31
N GLY A 603 20.72 18.69 23.89
CA GLY A 603 19.93 19.68 24.64
C GLY A 603 19.39 19.19 26.00
N SER A 604 19.65 17.95 26.40
CA SER A 604 19.17 17.39 27.68
C SER A 604 20.09 17.64 28.87
N CYS A 605 21.34 18.05 28.62
CA CYS A 605 22.36 18.25 29.65
C CYS A 605 23.49 19.17 29.18
N THR A 606 24.43 19.46 30.08
CA THR A 606 25.66 20.17 29.70
C THR A 606 26.56 19.33 28.81
N LEU A 607 27.46 19.97 28.05
CA LEU A 607 28.44 19.29 27.20
C LEU A 607 29.36 18.34 27.99
N VAL A 608 29.71 18.70 29.24
CA VAL A 608 30.56 17.87 30.11
C VAL A 608 29.85 16.57 30.43
N GLU A 609 28.63 16.64 30.94
CA GLU A 609 27.84 15.45 31.28
C GLU A 609 27.51 14.58 30.06
N LEU A 610 27.30 15.22 28.90
CA LEU A 610 27.10 14.55 27.62
C LEU A 610 28.32 13.69 27.26
N ARG A 611 29.53 14.27 27.37
CA ARG A 611 30.79 13.56 27.12
C ARG A 611 31.07 12.47 28.14
N GLU A 612 30.89 12.76 29.43
CA GLU A 612 31.06 11.78 30.50
C GLU A 612 30.16 10.56 30.30
N THR A 613 28.90 10.77 29.92
CA THR A 613 27.96 9.66 29.71
C THR A 613 28.24 8.94 28.39
N ASN A 614 28.28 9.67 27.27
CA ASN A 614 28.25 9.07 25.94
C ASN A 614 29.64 8.62 25.45
N VAL A 615 30.73 9.19 25.97
CA VAL A 615 32.10 8.82 25.57
C VAL A 615 32.76 7.97 26.65
N GLU A 616 32.96 8.55 27.84
CA GLU A 616 33.66 7.85 28.93
C GLU A 616 32.84 6.66 29.43
N GLY A 617 31.52 6.82 29.60
CA GLY A 617 30.61 5.74 29.96
C GLY A 617 30.59 4.59 28.95
N THR A 618 30.57 4.90 27.66
CA THR A 618 30.71 3.89 26.58
C THR A 618 32.04 3.16 26.68
N HIS A 619 33.13 3.89 26.92
CA HIS A 619 34.47 3.29 27.07
C HIS A 619 34.55 2.39 28.30
N ASN A 620 33.99 2.79 29.44
CA ASN A 620 33.92 1.99 30.66
C ASN A 620 33.17 0.67 30.43
N LEU A 621 32.03 0.71 29.74
CA LEU A 621 31.30 -0.50 29.38
C LEU A 621 32.16 -1.42 28.51
N ILE A 622 32.80 -0.90 27.47
CA ILE A 622 33.67 -1.69 26.59
C ILE A 622 34.85 -2.28 27.36
N ARG A 623 35.43 -1.55 28.32
CA ARG A 623 36.48 -2.09 29.21
C ARG A 623 35.98 -3.27 30.04
N ALA A 624 34.77 -3.18 30.60
CA ALA A 624 34.15 -4.29 31.32
C ALA A 624 33.90 -5.49 30.40
N VAL A 625 33.40 -5.26 29.18
CA VAL A 625 33.20 -6.31 28.16
C VAL A 625 34.51 -7.04 27.85
N ASN A 626 35.58 -6.30 27.61
CA ASN A 626 36.91 -6.87 27.33
C ASN A 626 37.46 -7.67 28.51
N ALA A 627 37.26 -7.18 29.73
CA ALA A 627 37.71 -7.86 30.94
C ALA A 627 36.95 -9.17 31.18
N ALA A 628 35.64 -9.21 30.87
CA ALA A 628 34.82 -10.42 31.02
C ALA A 628 35.10 -11.48 29.96
N GLY A 629 35.48 -11.09 28.73
CA GLY A 629 35.92 -12.00 27.66
C GLY A 629 34.85 -12.94 27.10
N ALA A 630 33.57 -12.78 27.48
CA ALA A 630 32.46 -13.67 27.08
C ALA A 630 31.64 -13.14 25.88
N CYS A 631 31.80 -11.86 25.53
CA CYS A 631 31.02 -11.20 24.50
C CYS A 631 31.36 -11.76 23.12
N ALA A 632 30.36 -12.25 22.40
CA ALA A 632 30.45 -12.61 20.99
C ALA A 632 30.09 -11.42 20.09
N ARG A 633 29.16 -10.55 20.52
CA ARG A 633 28.71 -9.40 19.74
C ARG A 633 28.36 -8.19 20.61
N PHE A 634 28.91 -7.03 20.25
CA PHE A 634 28.59 -5.73 20.84
C PHE A 634 27.75 -4.89 19.87
N VAL A 635 26.51 -4.57 20.25
CA VAL A 635 25.59 -3.76 19.46
C VAL A 635 25.53 -2.35 20.04
N PHE A 636 25.82 -1.34 19.23
CA PHE A 636 25.85 0.06 19.64
C PHE A 636 24.76 0.88 18.93
N CYS A 637 23.89 1.53 19.71
CA CYS A 637 22.91 2.47 19.19
C CYS A 637 23.53 3.87 19.03
N SER A 638 24.01 4.13 17.82
CA SER A 638 24.47 5.44 17.33
C SER A 638 23.30 6.31 16.85
N SER A 639 23.57 7.38 16.12
CA SER A 639 22.56 8.30 15.59
C SER A 639 22.98 8.88 14.24
N VAL A 640 21.99 9.25 13.41
CA VAL A 640 22.20 10.06 12.21
C VAL A 640 22.78 11.45 12.51
N ALA A 641 22.79 11.90 13.78
CA ALA A 641 23.55 13.09 14.20
C ALA A 641 25.06 12.99 13.89
N ALA A 642 25.58 11.78 13.62
CA ALA A 642 26.93 11.59 13.08
C ALA A 642 27.13 12.24 11.68
N TYR A 643 26.04 12.64 11.00
CA TYR A 643 26.04 13.27 9.68
C TYR A 643 25.72 14.78 9.70
N GLN A 644 25.71 15.46 10.85
CA GLN A 644 25.16 16.84 11.01
C GLN A 644 25.49 17.84 9.90
N ASN A 645 26.70 17.82 9.34
CA ASN A 645 27.11 18.80 8.33
C ASN A 645 26.74 18.38 6.88
N GLN A 646 25.79 17.45 6.70
CA GLN A 646 25.39 16.87 5.41
C GLN A 646 23.87 16.83 5.20
N PHE A 647 23.10 17.71 5.86
CA PHE A 647 21.65 17.76 5.71
C PHE A 647 21.12 18.66 4.59
N ALA A 648 22.00 19.14 3.71
CA ALA A 648 21.56 19.74 2.46
C ALA A 648 21.05 18.66 1.51
N GLU A 649 19.94 18.91 0.81
CA GLU A 649 19.35 17.95 -0.15
C GLU A 649 20.34 17.50 -1.23
N ALA A 650 21.33 18.33 -1.57
CA ALA A 650 22.39 18.00 -2.54
C ALA A 650 23.33 16.86 -2.09
N GLU A 651 23.33 16.49 -0.79
CA GLU A 651 24.13 15.38 -0.24
C GLU A 651 23.28 14.11 -0.03
N TRP A 652 21.98 14.13 -0.37
CA TRP A 652 21.07 13.01 -0.16
C TRP A 652 21.03 12.06 -1.38
N PRO A 653 20.79 10.75 -1.17
CA PRO A 653 20.67 10.09 0.14
C PRO A 653 22.03 9.89 0.81
N ILE A 654 22.09 10.10 2.13
CA ILE A 654 23.33 9.91 2.91
C ILE A 654 23.56 8.41 3.13
N HIS A 655 24.75 7.92 2.76
CA HIS A 655 25.16 6.52 2.88
C HIS A 655 26.05 6.29 4.11
N GLU A 656 26.16 5.05 4.63
CA GLU A 656 27.01 4.80 5.81
C GLU A 656 28.51 5.02 5.56
N SER A 657 28.92 5.04 4.29
CA SER A 657 30.27 5.38 3.83
C SER A 657 30.50 6.88 3.66
N SER A 658 29.46 7.72 3.77
CA SER A 658 29.60 9.17 3.74
C SER A 658 30.50 9.64 4.88
N ALA A 659 31.29 10.70 4.62
CA ALA A 659 32.26 11.20 5.58
C ALA A 659 31.57 11.66 6.87
N LEU A 660 32.13 11.36 8.03
CA LEU A 660 31.59 11.87 9.30
C LEU A 660 32.11 13.29 9.53
N ARG A 661 31.39 14.27 8.99
CA ARG A 661 31.72 15.70 9.10
C ARG A 661 30.86 16.31 10.22
N VAL A 662 31.44 16.49 11.40
CA VAL A 662 30.80 17.17 12.53
C VAL A 662 31.83 18.11 13.15
N ASP A 663 31.53 19.41 13.17
CA ASP A 663 32.43 20.49 13.59
C ASP A 663 32.11 21.09 14.97
N GLY A 664 31.06 20.58 15.63
CA GLY A 664 30.68 20.94 17.00
C GLY A 664 30.09 22.34 17.15
N GLY A 665 29.92 22.81 18.39
CA GLY A 665 29.55 24.20 18.69
C GLY A 665 28.06 24.48 18.81
N HIS A 666 27.22 23.45 18.68
CA HIS A 666 25.81 23.49 19.05
C HIS A 666 25.34 22.07 19.45
N ASP A 667 24.28 22.00 20.27
CA ASP A 667 23.88 20.79 21.01
C ASP A 667 23.83 19.51 20.18
N LEU A 668 23.30 19.60 18.95
CA LEU A 668 23.09 18.44 18.10
C LEU A 668 24.38 17.93 17.44
N SER A 669 25.29 18.83 17.06
CA SER A 669 26.64 18.48 16.60
C SER A 669 27.51 17.95 17.73
N ASP A 670 27.41 18.52 18.92
CA ASP A 670 28.14 18.01 20.09
C ASP A 670 27.71 16.57 20.44
N TYR A 671 26.40 16.30 20.41
CA TYR A 671 25.87 14.94 20.52
C TYR A 671 26.39 14.01 19.40
N GLY A 672 26.39 14.47 18.15
CA GLY A 672 26.93 13.74 17.00
C GLY A 672 28.39 13.30 17.21
N MET A 673 29.25 14.19 17.71
CA MET A 673 30.65 13.87 18.03
C MET A 673 30.76 12.75 19.07
N THR A 674 29.94 12.78 20.12
CA THR A 674 29.98 11.72 21.14
C THR A 674 29.59 10.36 20.58
N LYS A 675 28.63 10.30 19.65
CA LYS A 675 28.23 9.06 18.98
C LYS A 675 29.33 8.53 18.06
N ILE A 676 30.01 9.40 17.31
CA ILE A 676 31.17 9.03 16.49
C ILE A 676 32.29 8.44 17.36
N ALA A 677 32.56 9.03 18.53
CA ALA A 677 33.54 8.49 19.46
C ALA A 677 33.17 7.06 19.93
N GLY A 678 31.90 6.84 20.30
CA GLY A 678 31.40 5.51 20.66
C GLY A 678 31.52 4.48 19.53
N GLU A 679 31.22 4.87 18.29
CA GLU A 679 31.41 3.99 17.11
C GLU A 679 32.86 3.56 16.94
N ASN A 680 33.79 4.52 17.07
CA ASN A 680 35.22 4.25 16.91
C ASN A 680 35.74 3.32 18.02
N LEU A 681 35.28 3.51 19.26
CA LEU A 681 35.59 2.60 20.36
C LEU A 681 35.08 1.18 20.08
N ALA A 682 33.82 1.02 19.68
CA ALA A 682 33.25 -0.29 19.37
C ALA A 682 34.05 -1.02 18.28
N ARG A 683 34.38 -0.34 17.18
CA ARG A 683 35.18 -0.91 16.08
C ARG A 683 36.60 -1.28 16.51
N PHE A 684 37.26 -0.39 17.24
CA PHE A 684 38.65 -0.58 17.66
C PHE A 684 38.78 -1.78 18.61
N TYR A 685 37.95 -1.80 19.66
CA TYR A 685 38.01 -2.84 20.67
C TYR A 685 37.47 -4.19 20.17
N GLY A 686 36.41 -4.21 19.35
CA GLY A 686 35.95 -5.43 18.70
C GLY A 686 37.05 -6.11 17.88
N ARG A 687 37.74 -5.34 17.03
CA ARG A 687 38.91 -5.84 16.28
C ARG A 687 40.06 -6.31 17.17
N LYS A 688 40.35 -5.56 18.24
CA LYS A 688 41.50 -5.85 19.13
C LYS A 688 41.27 -7.09 20.00
N PHE A 689 40.05 -7.33 20.44
CA PHE A 689 39.70 -8.41 21.39
C PHE A 689 38.92 -9.57 20.75
N GLY A 690 38.60 -9.49 19.45
CA GLY A 690 38.11 -10.62 18.67
C GLY A 690 36.60 -10.87 18.72
N TYR A 691 35.79 -9.91 19.17
CA TYR A 691 34.32 -10.00 19.14
C TYR A 691 33.74 -9.13 18.02
N GLU A 692 32.51 -9.46 17.60
CA GLU A 692 31.83 -8.76 16.51
C GLU A 692 31.21 -7.45 17.01
N HIS A 693 31.16 -6.41 16.18
CA HIS A 693 30.37 -5.21 16.47
C HIS A 693 29.23 -5.01 15.45
N ALA A 694 28.13 -4.41 15.87
CA ALA A 694 27.11 -3.87 14.97
C ALA A 694 26.72 -2.47 15.43
N ILE A 695 26.67 -1.50 14.51
CA ILE A 695 26.37 -0.11 14.83
C ILE A 695 25.11 0.31 14.09
N LEU A 696 24.15 0.87 14.82
CA LEU A 696 22.88 1.35 14.26
C LEU A 696 22.78 2.87 14.42
N ARG A 697 22.79 3.61 13.31
CA ARG A 697 22.59 5.07 13.28
C ARG A 697 21.11 5.36 13.11
N PHE A 698 20.40 5.54 14.22
CA PHE A 698 18.97 5.84 14.19
C PHE A 698 18.69 7.26 13.72
N ALA A 699 17.73 7.38 12.81
CA ALA A 699 16.95 8.58 12.62
C ALA A 699 16.07 8.85 13.84
N LEU A 700 15.19 9.85 13.77
CA LEU A 700 14.34 10.20 14.92
C LEU A 700 13.34 9.06 15.20
N VAL A 701 13.56 8.35 16.31
CA VAL A 701 12.68 7.25 16.77
C VAL A 701 11.45 7.82 17.45
N TYR A 702 10.26 7.37 17.06
CA TYR A 702 8.99 7.86 17.61
C TYR A 702 7.94 6.75 17.78
N GLY A 703 6.84 7.06 18.48
CA GLY A 703 5.70 6.17 18.68
C GLY A 703 4.96 6.52 19.98
N VAL A 704 3.91 5.77 20.32
CA VAL A 704 3.14 6.03 21.55
C VAL A 704 4.06 6.03 22.79
N GLY A 705 4.11 7.14 23.52
CA GLY A 705 4.95 7.32 24.70
C GLY A 705 6.37 7.85 24.44
N ASP A 706 6.73 8.17 23.20
CA ASP A 706 8.00 8.83 22.93
C ASP A 706 8.02 10.26 23.51
N PRO A 707 9.17 10.78 23.96
CA PRO A 707 9.21 12.04 24.70
C PRO A 707 9.11 13.31 23.82
N LEU A 708 9.06 13.19 22.49
CA LEU A 708 9.16 14.33 21.58
C LEU A 708 7.98 14.44 20.60
N VAL A 709 7.76 13.42 19.78
CA VAL A 709 6.73 13.42 18.72
C VAL A 709 5.36 13.16 19.33
N ASP A 710 5.20 12.18 20.22
CA ASP A 710 3.92 11.92 20.92
C ASP A 710 3.33 13.20 21.59
N PRO A 711 4.04 13.92 22.48
CA PRO A 711 3.51 15.17 23.03
C PRO A 711 3.30 16.25 21.96
N MET A 712 4.18 16.35 20.96
CA MET A 712 4.02 17.31 19.86
C MET A 712 2.73 17.08 19.07
N VAL A 713 2.37 15.83 18.79
CA VAL A 713 1.12 15.45 18.12
C VAL A 713 -0.10 15.75 19.00
N LYS A 714 0.03 15.56 20.32
CA LYS A 714 -1.07 15.80 21.27
C LYS A 714 -1.34 17.28 21.53
N THR A 715 -0.30 18.11 21.60
CA THR A 715 -0.44 19.50 22.07
C THR A 715 -0.21 20.55 21.00
N GLU A 716 0.75 20.37 20.08
CA GLU A 716 1.16 21.39 19.12
C GLU A 716 0.53 21.18 17.74
N ALA A 717 0.62 19.97 17.18
CA ALA A 717 0.07 19.64 15.86
C ALA A 717 -1.42 19.97 15.65
N PRO A 718 -2.31 19.92 16.67
CA PRO A 718 -3.69 20.35 16.55
C PRO A 718 -3.88 21.84 16.27
N LYS A 719 -2.86 22.67 16.53
CA LYS A 719 -2.95 24.12 16.38
C LYS A 719 -2.74 24.55 14.91
N PRO A 720 -3.54 25.50 14.37
CA PRO A 720 -3.44 25.94 12.97
C PRO A 720 -2.09 26.55 12.56
N GLU A 721 -1.29 27.03 13.50
CA GLU A 721 0.03 27.64 13.29
C GLU A 721 1.17 26.61 13.19
N PHE A 722 0.96 25.38 13.65
CA PHE A 722 1.99 24.35 13.64
C PHE A 722 2.41 23.99 12.21
N GLY A 723 3.73 23.96 11.98
CA GLY A 723 4.31 23.69 10.67
C GLY A 723 4.26 24.86 9.69
N LYS A 724 3.88 26.08 10.11
CA LYS A 724 4.00 27.28 9.27
C LYS A 724 5.44 27.80 9.24
N GLY A 725 5.83 28.38 8.10
CA GLY A 725 7.17 28.95 7.89
C GLY A 725 8.22 27.94 7.44
N GLN A 726 9.44 28.41 7.18
CA GLN A 726 10.51 27.61 6.55
C GLN A 726 10.89 26.36 7.35
N GLN A 727 10.89 26.41 8.68
CA GLN A 727 11.20 25.25 9.51
C GLN A 727 10.15 24.14 9.39
N GLY A 728 8.90 24.50 9.13
CA GLY A 728 7.80 23.55 8.99
C GLY A 728 7.85 22.73 7.70
N GLU A 729 8.57 23.22 6.68
CA GLU A 729 8.77 22.57 5.38
C GLU A 729 9.97 21.61 5.35
N GLN A 730 10.79 21.60 6.39
CA GLN A 730 12.02 20.82 6.35
C GLN A 730 11.71 19.32 6.32
N PRO A 731 12.18 18.57 5.30
CA PRO A 731 11.97 17.13 5.24
C PRO A 731 12.70 16.43 6.39
N ARG A 732 12.05 15.39 6.91
CA ARG A 732 12.57 14.51 7.97
C ARG A 732 12.17 13.08 7.70
N GLN A 733 13.12 12.17 7.85
CA GLN A 733 12.85 10.74 7.83
C GLN A 733 12.78 10.23 9.27
N PHE A 734 11.59 9.86 9.72
CA PHE A 734 11.35 9.30 11.06
C PHE A 734 11.46 7.78 11.03
N VAL A 735 11.64 7.13 12.18
CA VAL A 735 11.54 5.67 12.28
C VAL A 735 10.63 5.28 13.44
N HIS A 736 9.66 4.42 13.17
CA HIS A 736 8.76 3.97 14.22
C HIS A 736 9.48 3.04 15.21
N VAL A 737 9.09 3.06 16.49
CA VAL A 737 9.72 2.25 17.55
C VAL A 737 9.68 0.75 17.25
N THR A 738 8.61 0.26 16.61
CA THR A 738 8.51 -1.15 16.18
C THR A 738 9.63 -1.54 15.22
N ASP A 739 9.88 -0.70 14.22
CA ASP A 739 10.93 -0.90 13.22
C ASP A 739 12.33 -0.73 13.84
N ALA A 740 12.49 0.24 14.74
CA ALA A 740 13.75 0.44 15.47
C ALA A 740 14.12 -0.79 16.33
N VAL A 741 13.14 -1.36 17.03
CA VAL A 741 13.30 -2.58 17.83
C VAL A 741 13.62 -3.78 16.95
N GLU A 742 12.97 -3.92 15.79
CA GLU A 742 13.30 -4.98 14.84
C GLU A 742 14.73 -4.86 14.31
N ALA A 743 15.18 -3.65 13.95
CA ALA A 743 16.55 -3.41 13.52
C ALA A 743 17.57 -3.80 14.61
N ILE A 744 17.28 -3.54 15.89
CA ILE A 744 18.10 -3.97 17.02
C ILE A 744 18.15 -5.50 17.11
N LEU A 745 17.00 -6.17 17.06
CA LEU A 745 16.94 -7.63 17.12
C LEU A 745 17.75 -8.26 15.96
N ARG A 746 17.60 -7.74 14.75
CA ARG A 746 18.41 -8.20 13.60
C ARG A 746 19.89 -7.90 13.80
N ALA A 747 20.27 -6.76 14.36
CA ALA A 747 21.67 -6.46 14.64
C ALA A 747 22.28 -7.44 15.66
N CYS A 748 21.48 -7.87 16.65
CA CYS A 748 21.90 -8.87 17.63
C CYS A 748 22.13 -10.25 17.01
N PHE A 749 21.34 -10.67 16.01
CA PHE A 749 21.30 -12.09 15.60
C PHE A 749 21.57 -12.37 14.12
N GLU A 750 21.39 -11.42 13.21
CA GLU A 750 21.66 -11.67 11.79
C GLU A 750 23.17 -11.76 11.53
N PRO A 751 23.64 -12.77 10.76
CA PRO A 751 25.04 -12.87 10.38
C PRO A 751 25.54 -11.65 9.58
N GLY A 752 24.67 -11.06 8.74
CA GLY A 752 25.02 -9.90 7.93
C GLY A 752 25.25 -8.61 8.74
N ALA A 753 24.93 -8.60 10.03
CA ALA A 753 25.22 -7.47 10.92
C ALA A 753 26.68 -7.42 11.40
N ARG A 754 27.44 -8.52 11.24
CA ARG A 754 28.80 -8.67 11.76
C ARG A 754 29.73 -7.58 11.24
N ASN A 755 30.31 -6.82 12.16
CA ASN A 755 31.30 -5.77 11.94
C ASN A 755 30.81 -4.62 11.05
N GLU A 756 29.50 -4.45 10.94
CA GLU A 756 28.87 -3.50 10.02
C GLU A 756 28.27 -2.29 10.74
N THR A 757 27.82 -1.35 9.92
CA THR A 757 27.12 -0.14 10.34
C THR A 757 25.95 0.10 9.41
N PHE A 758 24.81 0.41 10.01
CA PHE A 758 23.55 0.58 9.30
C PHE A 758 22.91 1.90 9.71
N THR A 759 22.44 2.67 8.73
CA THR A 759 21.47 3.73 9.00
C THR A 759 20.10 3.09 9.17
N VAL A 760 19.37 3.51 10.21
CA VAL A 760 18.02 3.00 10.53
C VAL A 760 17.04 4.16 10.47
N ALA A 761 16.28 4.22 9.37
CA ALA A 761 15.28 5.23 9.10
C ALA A 761 14.00 4.55 8.57
N GLY A 762 12.84 5.20 8.72
CA GLY A 762 11.56 4.70 8.24
C GLY A 762 11.38 4.89 6.72
N PRO A 763 10.23 4.49 6.16
CA PRO A 763 10.05 4.47 4.71
C PRO A 763 9.72 5.84 4.12
N ASP A 764 9.22 6.78 4.94
CA ASP A 764 8.69 8.06 4.48
C ASP A 764 9.57 9.24 4.89
N VAL A 765 9.58 10.24 4.01
CA VAL A 765 10.09 11.58 4.29
C VAL A 765 8.89 12.53 4.43
N ILE A 766 8.70 13.06 5.63
CA ILE A 766 7.57 13.95 5.96
C ILE A 766 8.07 15.26 6.59
N THR A 767 7.23 16.28 6.55
CA THR A 767 7.50 17.58 7.18
C THR A 767 6.64 17.80 8.43
N TYR A 768 6.99 18.78 9.25
CA TYR A 768 6.12 19.18 10.38
C TYR A 768 4.78 19.73 9.89
N ARG A 769 4.74 20.38 8.70
CA ARG A 769 3.46 20.75 8.07
C ARG A 769 2.60 19.52 7.77
N ASP A 770 3.19 18.45 7.24
CA ASP A 770 2.48 17.19 6.98
C ASP A 770 1.91 16.59 8.27
N MET A 771 2.72 16.52 9.32
CA MET A 771 2.29 16.05 10.65
C MET A 771 1.10 16.86 11.20
N GLY A 772 1.16 18.20 11.11
CA GLY A 772 0.08 19.08 11.52
C GLY A 772 -1.21 18.85 10.75
N ARG A 773 -1.12 18.80 9.42
CA ARG A 773 -2.26 18.52 8.52
C ARG A 773 -2.92 17.19 8.89
N MET A 774 -2.14 16.11 8.92
CA MET A 774 -2.64 14.76 9.18
C MET A 774 -3.31 14.67 10.55
N THR A 775 -2.71 15.32 11.57
CA THR A 775 -3.31 15.38 12.92
C THR A 775 -4.64 16.12 12.90
N ARG A 776 -4.72 17.29 12.27
CA ARG A 776 -5.95 18.10 12.22
C ARG A 776 -7.08 17.40 11.45
N ILE A 777 -6.76 16.65 10.38
CA ILE A 777 -7.73 15.81 9.67
C ILE A 777 -8.22 14.69 10.59
N ALA A 778 -7.32 13.96 11.25
CA ALA A 778 -7.66 12.83 12.11
C ALA A 778 -8.52 13.20 13.33
N ILE A 779 -8.47 14.45 13.79
CA ILE A 779 -9.27 14.95 14.92
C ILE A 779 -10.50 15.79 14.49
N GLY A 780 -10.77 15.90 13.17
CA GLY A 780 -11.92 16.65 12.65
C GLY A 780 -11.81 18.18 12.77
N LYS A 781 -10.59 18.72 12.76
CA LYS A 781 -10.27 20.16 12.86
C LYS A 781 -9.50 20.70 11.64
N ALA A 782 -9.54 20.00 10.51
CA ALA A 782 -8.88 20.42 9.29
C ALA A 782 -9.43 21.77 8.77
N SER A 783 -8.52 22.65 8.36
CA SER A 783 -8.83 23.86 7.60
C SER A 783 -8.95 23.54 6.10
N LYS A 784 -9.38 24.51 5.28
CA LYS A 784 -9.38 24.35 3.81
C LYS A 784 -7.96 24.13 3.26
N ASP A 785 -6.96 24.79 3.83
CA ASP A 785 -5.56 24.63 3.46
C ASP A 785 -5.02 23.23 3.80
N ASP A 786 -5.55 22.60 4.86
CA ASP A 786 -5.22 21.21 5.19
C ASP A 786 -5.81 20.22 4.19
N LEU A 787 -6.93 20.57 3.56
CA LEU A 787 -7.60 19.75 2.57
C LEU A 787 -7.17 20.08 1.13
N ASP A 788 -6.34 21.10 0.92
CA ASP A 788 -5.76 21.39 -0.39
C ASP A 788 -4.43 20.63 -0.54
N PRO A 789 -4.31 19.67 -1.48
CA PRO A 789 -3.11 18.88 -1.59
C PRO A 789 -1.87 19.69 -2.01
N ASP A 790 -0.78 19.52 -1.27
CA ASP A 790 0.53 20.03 -1.64
C ASP A 790 1.10 19.20 -2.80
N ARG A 791 1.15 19.82 -3.98
CA ARG A 791 1.62 19.21 -5.22
C ARG A 791 3.09 18.81 -5.19
N THR A 792 3.89 19.29 -4.23
CA THR A 792 5.30 18.93 -4.11
C THR A 792 5.51 17.59 -3.40
N ARG A 793 4.54 17.09 -2.63
CA ARG A 793 4.64 15.82 -1.89
C ARG A 793 4.86 14.62 -2.80
N VAL A 794 4.39 14.70 -4.04
CA VAL A 794 4.59 13.68 -5.06
C VAL A 794 6.07 13.34 -5.31
N TRP A 795 6.96 14.32 -5.11
CA TRP A 795 8.40 14.14 -5.33
C TRP A 795 9.14 13.76 -4.05
N ARG A 796 8.66 14.22 -2.88
CA ARG A 796 9.36 14.03 -1.59
C ARG A 796 9.61 12.56 -1.26
N ARG A 797 8.73 11.64 -1.66
CA ARG A 797 8.89 10.19 -1.41
C ARG A 797 10.09 9.56 -2.14
N TYR A 798 10.51 10.15 -3.26
CA TYR A 798 11.65 9.68 -4.05
C TYR A 798 12.99 10.28 -3.56
N VAL A 799 12.90 11.29 -2.70
CA VAL A 799 14.04 12.00 -2.11
C VAL A 799 14.21 11.50 -0.67
N GLN A 800 14.88 10.37 -0.53
CA GLN A 800 15.19 9.79 0.78
C GLN A 800 16.37 10.53 1.41
N GLN A 801 16.24 10.93 2.67
CA GLN A 801 17.33 11.59 3.38
C GLN A 801 18.50 10.64 3.65
N TYR A 802 18.18 9.39 3.97
CA TYR A 802 19.14 8.35 4.27
C TYR A 802 18.97 7.16 3.33
N ASP A 803 20.09 6.63 2.85
CA ASP A 803 20.08 5.35 2.15
C ASP A 803 19.97 4.22 3.18
N ILE A 804 18.94 3.38 3.01
CA ILE A 804 18.65 2.22 3.86
C ILE A 804 18.89 0.88 3.13
N SER A 805 19.42 0.92 1.90
CA SER A 805 19.64 -0.26 1.03
C SER A 805 20.60 -1.25 1.66
N LYS A 806 21.60 -0.78 2.43
CA LYS A 806 22.52 -1.66 3.15
C LYS A 806 21.81 -2.46 4.25
N GLY A 807 20.87 -1.85 4.96
CA GLY A 807 20.00 -2.53 5.93
C GLY A 807 19.17 -3.62 5.26
N LYS A 808 18.58 -3.31 4.10
CA LYS A 808 17.87 -4.27 3.24
C LYS A 808 18.76 -5.45 2.82
N ASN A 809 19.94 -5.18 2.28
CA ASN A 809 20.79 -6.20 1.65
C ASN A 809 21.56 -7.07 2.64
N LYS A 810 22.02 -6.51 3.76
CA LYS A 810 22.85 -7.24 4.75
C LYS A 810 22.12 -7.55 6.05
N LEU A 811 21.36 -6.59 6.59
CA LEU A 811 20.61 -6.77 7.84
C LEU A 811 19.28 -7.49 7.60
N LYS A 812 18.84 -7.61 6.34
CA LYS A 812 17.51 -8.08 5.93
C LYS A 812 16.39 -7.28 6.59
N PHE A 813 16.66 -6.04 6.95
CA PHE A 813 15.74 -5.14 7.61
C PHE A 813 15.08 -4.23 6.59
N TYR A 814 13.76 -4.13 6.67
CA TYR A 814 12.94 -3.25 5.86
C TYR A 814 12.02 -2.51 6.81
N PRO A 815 12.04 -1.17 6.86
CA PRO A 815 11.09 -0.44 7.68
C PRO A 815 9.67 -0.71 7.14
N SER A 816 8.78 -1.07 8.04
CA SER A 816 7.45 -1.60 7.72
C SER A 816 6.31 -0.73 8.22
N VAL A 817 6.61 0.28 9.04
CA VAL A 817 5.62 1.19 9.63
C VAL A 817 5.79 2.61 9.05
N PRO A 818 4.90 3.02 8.13
CA PRO A 818 4.86 4.38 7.63
C PRO A 818 4.56 5.43 8.71
N PHE A 819 4.95 6.68 8.48
CA PHE A 819 4.75 7.76 9.44
C PHE A 819 3.27 7.93 9.81
N ALA A 820 2.40 7.87 8.80
CA ALA A 820 0.95 7.98 8.96
C ALA A 820 0.36 6.92 9.89
N GLU A 821 0.95 5.72 9.92
CA GLU A 821 0.52 4.63 10.78
C GLU A 821 0.90 4.89 12.24
N GLY A 822 2.16 5.23 12.53
CA GLY A 822 2.55 5.58 13.89
C GLY A 822 1.84 6.84 14.42
N LEU A 823 1.53 7.81 13.54
CA LEU A 823 0.72 8.97 13.91
C LEU A 823 -0.70 8.54 14.33
N ARG A 824 -1.32 7.63 13.58
CA ARG A 824 -2.64 7.07 13.90
C ARG A 824 -2.62 6.42 15.28
N GLU A 825 -1.61 5.60 15.60
CA GLU A 825 -1.46 4.97 16.91
C GLU A 825 -1.41 6.01 18.04
N ILE A 826 -0.67 7.10 17.86
CA ILE A 826 -0.60 8.21 18.82
C ILE A 826 -1.97 8.89 18.99
N VAL A 827 -2.61 9.27 17.87
CA VAL A 827 -3.91 9.96 17.90
C VAL A 827 -4.99 9.09 18.53
N GLU A 828 -5.07 7.81 18.17
CA GLU A 828 -6.04 6.88 18.74
C GLU A 828 -5.80 6.64 20.23
N ALA A 829 -4.55 6.49 20.66
CA ALA A 829 -4.20 6.35 22.08
C ALA A 829 -4.60 7.62 22.87
N ALA A 830 -4.38 8.80 22.31
CA ALA A 830 -4.79 10.08 22.91
C ALA A 830 -6.33 10.22 22.96
N GLN A 831 -7.04 9.85 21.89
CA GLN A 831 -8.50 9.84 21.83
C GLN A 831 -9.14 8.83 22.78
N ALA A 832 -8.48 7.69 23.03
CA ALA A 832 -8.93 6.70 24.02
C ALA A 832 -8.83 7.26 25.46
N LYS A 833 -7.87 8.15 25.72
CA LYS A 833 -7.68 8.83 27.00
C LYS A 833 -8.45 10.15 27.14
N GLY A 834 -9.13 10.59 26.08
CA GLY A 834 -9.84 11.89 26.03
C GLY A 834 -8.94 13.11 25.89
N GLU A 835 -7.66 12.94 25.56
CA GLU A 835 -6.68 14.02 25.35
C GLU A 835 -6.88 14.74 24.01
N LEU A 836 -7.34 14.01 22.99
CA LEU A 836 -7.70 14.53 21.68
C LEU A 836 -9.16 14.24 21.34
N PRO A 837 -9.85 15.14 20.61
CA PRO A 837 -11.23 14.90 20.20
C PRO A 837 -11.27 13.84 19.09
N ARG A 838 -12.37 13.10 19.06
CA ARG A 838 -12.74 12.29 17.90
C ARG A 838 -13.49 13.16 16.90
N PRO A 839 -13.32 12.96 15.59
CA PRO A 839 -14.20 13.58 14.61
C PRO A 839 -15.65 13.28 15.00
N GLY A 840 -16.53 14.28 14.96
CA GLY A 840 -17.97 13.98 15.01
C GLY A 840 -18.29 12.99 13.89
N GLN A 841 -19.17 12.01 14.13
CA GLN A 841 -19.76 11.26 13.01
C GLN A 841 -20.21 12.29 11.98
N ALA A 842 -19.71 12.20 10.75
CA ALA A 842 -19.94 13.21 9.72
C ALA A 842 -21.43 13.60 9.75
N PRO A 843 -21.76 14.88 10.01
CA PRO A 843 -23.13 15.27 10.15
C PRO A 843 -23.83 14.98 8.83
N ARG A 844 -24.92 14.22 8.89
CA ARG A 844 -25.87 14.14 7.79
C ARG A 844 -26.23 15.57 7.43
N LEU A 845 -25.94 15.98 6.19
CA LEU A 845 -26.60 17.15 5.64
C LEU A 845 -28.10 16.85 5.67
N ALA A 846 -28.80 17.42 6.63
CA ALA A 846 -30.25 17.43 6.64
C ALA A 846 -30.69 18.06 5.32
N ARG A 847 -31.59 17.39 4.60
CA ARG A 847 -32.18 17.87 3.35
C ARG A 847 -32.62 19.33 3.52
N PRO A 848 -32.27 20.25 2.62
CA PRO A 848 -33.12 21.42 2.41
C PRO A 848 -34.50 20.88 2.05
N GLY A 849 -35.52 21.26 2.81
CA GLY A 849 -36.90 20.87 2.53
C GLY A 849 -37.24 21.21 1.09
N VAL A 850 -37.50 20.19 0.28
CA VAL A 850 -38.13 20.38 -1.03
C VAL A 850 -39.61 20.61 -0.75
N ASP A 851 -39.95 21.84 -0.37
CA ASP A 851 -41.29 22.35 -0.61
C ASP A 851 -41.44 22.42 -2.12
N ARG A 852 -42.11 21.42 -2.69
CA ARG A 852 -42.66 21.51 -4.04
C ARG A 852 -43.64 22.69 -4.03
N PRO A 853 -43.47 23.73 -4.85
CA PRO A 853 -44.56 24.67 -5.04
C PRO A 853 -45.68 23.91 -5.74
N GLN A 854 -46.81 23.74 -5.04
CA GLN A 854 -48.07 23.37 -5.68
C GLN A 854 -48.33 24.42 -6.75
N ARG A 855 -48.34 24.01 -8.03
CA ARG A 855 -48.90 24.82 -9.11
C ARG A 855 -50.40 24.99 -8.82
N VAL A 856 -50.76 26.14 -8.26
CA VAL A 856 -52.11 26.66 -8.37
C VAL A 856 -52.17 27.36 -9.73
N LEU A 857 -52.98 26.79 -10.61
CA LEU A 857 -53.41 27.46 -11.84
C LEU A 857 -54.27 28.66 -11.44
N THR A 858 -53.81 29.86 -11.77
CA THR A 858 -54.67 31.04 -11.91
C THR A 858 -54.32 31.73 -13.23
N GLU A 859 -55.35 31.85 -14.06
CA GLU A 859 -55.37 32.58 -15.32
C GLU A 859 -55.11 34.08 -15.11
N GLY A 860 -54.53 34.72 -16.12
CA GLY A 860 -54.84 36.11 -16.45
C GLY A 860 -53.66 37.07 -16.62
N GLN A 861 -53.50 37.56 -17.87
CA GLN A 861 -52.98 38.87 -18.28
C GLN A 861 -51.46 39.08 -18.08
N GLY A 862 -50.64 39.61 -19.00
CA GLY A 862 -50.81 40.29 -20.27
C GLY A 862 -49.55 41.16 -20.48
N ALA A 863 -49.07 41.22 -21.73
CA ALA A 863 -48.25 42.27 -22.33
C ALA A 863 -46.75 42.46 -21.96
N ASP A 864 -45.99 42.53 -23.06
CA ASP A 864 -44.93 43.49 -23.41
C ASP A 864 -43.43 43.17 -23.30
N ALA A 865 -42.81 43.52 -24.42
CA ALA A 865 -41.42 43.43 -24.85
C ALA A 865 -40.55 44.55 -24.25
N ALA A 866 -39.23 44.33 -24.21
CA ALA A 866 -38.22 45.25 -24.73
C ALA A 866 -36.77 44.77 -24.50
N ASP A 867 -35.97 44.94 -25.55
CA ASP A 867 -34.58 45.41 -25.59
C ASP A 867 -33.38 44.56 -25.09
N LEU A 868 -32.71 43.99 -26.11
CA LEU A 868 -31.27 44.01 -26.47
C LEU A 868 -30.39 45.13 -25.83
N PRO A 869 -29.03 45.05 -25.80
CA PRO A 869 -28.20 44.53 -26.89
C PRO A 869 -26.88 43.77 -26.58
N GLN A 870 -26.37 43.21 -27.69
CA GLN A 870 -25.07 42.60 -27.94
C GLN A 870 -23.88 43.61 -27.99
N GLU A 871 -22.69 43.00 -28.08
CA GLU A 871 -21.36 43.51 -28.49
C GLU A 871 -20.41 43.82 -27.30
N THR A 872 -19.12 43.45 -27.30
CA THR A 872 -18.16 43.30 -28.41
C THR A 872 -16.98 42.38 -28.05
N ARG A 873 -16.30 41.89 -29.10
CA ARG A 873 -15.06 41.08 -29.14
C ARG A 873 -13.84 41.73 -28.50
N GLY A 874 -12.83 40.93 -28.10
CA GLY A 874 -11.45 41.41 -27.96
C GLY A 874 -10.43 40.48 -27.28
N ALA A 875 -9.74 39.67 -28.08
CA ALA A 875 -8.32 39.27 -28.03
C ALA A 875 -7.61 38.85 -26.71
N ALA A 876 -7.18 37.58 -26.72
CA ALA A 876 -5.86 37.03 -26.39
C ALA A 876 -4.85 37.89 -25.60
N ILE A 877 -4.32 37.33 -24.50
CA ILE A 877 -2.91 37.40 -24.08
C ILE A 877 -2.52 36.05 -23.47
N SER A 878 -1.34 35.61 -23.88
CA SER A 878 -0.54 34.44 -23.53
C SER A 878 -0.28 34.22 -22.03
N ALA A 879 -0.14 32.95 -21.61
CA ALA A 879 0.42 32.57 -20.32
C ALA A 879 1.46 31.45 -20.50
N GLU A 880 2.61 31.66 -19.86
CA GLU A 880 3.71 30.72 -19.59
C GLU A 880 3.29 29.58 -18.65
#